data_AF-A0A951S8I5-F1
#
_entry.id   AF-A0A951S8I5-F1
#
_cell.length_a   1.000
_cell.length_b   1.000
_cell.length_c   1.000
_cell.angle_alpha   90.00
_cell.angle_beta   90.00
_cell.angle_gamma   90.00
#
_symmetry.space_group_name_H-M   'P 1'
#
loop_
_entity.id
_entity.type
_entity.pdbx_description
1 polymer ?
#
loop_
_entity_poly.entity_id
_entity_poly.type
_entity_poly.pdbx_seq_one_letter_code
_entity_poly.pdbx_strand_id
1 'polypeptide(L)'
;KEWTSAKSKEELAEKMQHKLKENFIGVVFGFQQPIQLRFNELMTGARQDVVLKVYGEDLNQLALYAKQVGAIVEKTQGTTDVFIERTTGLPQIMINYHRDKIAQYGLNIKDINETINAAFAGQSAGLVFENERRFDLVVRLEKTNRSNIDDVKNLYITTPNGNQIPLYQLADIKLEMGPNQIQRDDAKRRVVVGFNIRNDDVQSVVNRLKENIEKELKFASGYYITYGGSFKNFDEAKARLYVAVPVALGLIFILLYFTFHSLIQAFIIFTAIPLSAIGGIAALWFRDMPFSISAGVGFIALFGVSVLNGIVLINEFNYLKKTTELSSIEIAKIGSINRLRPVLMTALVASLGFLPMAISQSSGAEVQKPLATVVIGGLVSATFLTLYILPILYLVADKIKLNKAKYAAAILVVLGFNLQTNAQTKIGLSEAIEIALSNNPKTAAAELQVKYRQALKKSSTEIPKTEVLLMQGQYNSYHSDDNNVTLTQSLPFPTFFGAQNKLNNLQIKSAQLQQQVTKNELVLEVKKAYNQLQFLYQIQKLLVQTDSIFVQFEKAATARYTSGEATLMEKSTASLQAMEAKNKLKQLELQINSSMTQFNTLLNGNTFYSITDEEFLPILQDIIIDSLWIQNNLDLQVLNEQINVANQEKRVEVNRSLPDISIGYFSQTLIGTENHSNNSFAGANTRFQGFTLGVALPLWYLPTAAKIKAGALQASIAKKNYENMKNILQKEYLTGIAVYKQAQVNLEYYTNAALPNANLLLKQAQVSYKNGEVSYNEFLQAIRSTTDIKQNYWLAIKEYNDAVFTLQYLQGKK
;
A
#
# COMPACT_ATOMS: atom_id res chain seq x y z
N LYS A 1 -41.25 -28.29 -8.40
CA LYS A 1 -42.61 -27.75 -8.15
C LYS A 1 -43.11 -28.10 -6.73
N GLU A 2 -42.22 -28.26 -5.73
CA GLU A 2 -42.61 -28.69 -4.37
C GLU A 2 -42.62 -27.58 -3.32
N TRP A 3 -42.44 -26.32 -3.73
CA TRP A 3 -42.55 -25.18 -2.81
C TRP A 3 -44.01 -24.76 -2.67
N THR A 4 -44.65 -25.13 -1.56
CA THR A 4 -46.06 -24.79 -1.28
C THR A 4 -46.23 -23.38 -0.72
N SER A 5 -45.16 -22.77 -0.20
CA SER A 5 -45.22 -21.51 0.55
C SER A 5 -44.30 -20.40 0.03
N ALA A 6 -43.40 -20.63 -0.93
CA ALA A 6 -42.48 -19.62 -1.46
C ALA A 6 -42.27 -19.77 -2.97
N LYS A 7 -42.01 -18.66 -3.68
CA LYS A 7 -41.80 -18.62 -5.14
C LYS A 7 -40.32 -18.61 -5.53
N SER A 8 -39.42 -18.17 -4.65
CA SER A 8 -37.97 -18.21 -4.83
C SER A 8 -37.25 -18.80 -3.61
N LYS A 9 -35.97 -19.17 -3.80
CA LYS A 9 -35.10 -19.65 -2.72
C LYS A 9 -34.90 -18.55 -1.66
N GLU A 10 -34.78 -17.30 -2.11
CA GLU A 10 -34.59 -16.13 -1.27
C GLU A 10 -35.84 -15.87 -0.41
N GLU A 11 -37.04 -15.95 -1.01
CA GLU A 11 -38.32 -15.78 -0.29
C GLU A 11 -38.53 -16.88 0.77
N LEU A 12 -38.12 -18.11 0.46
CA LEU A 12 -38.15 -19.19 1.44
C LEU A 12 -37.24 -18.89 2.63
N ALA A 13 -36.00 -18.46 2.38
CA ALA A 13 -35.03 -18.15 3.43
C ALA A 13 -35.54 -17.02 4.34
N GLU A 14 -36.19 -16.00 3.78
CA GLU A 14 -36.86 -14.93 4.55
C GLU A 14 -38.00 -15.46 5.42
N LYS A 15 -38.87 -16.32 4.87
CA LYS A 15 -39.97 -16.94 5.63
C LYS A 15 -39.46 -17.82 6.77
N MET A 16 -38.42 -18.62 6.52
CA MET A 16 -37.78 -19.42 7.56
C MET A 16 -37.14 -18.53 8.63
N GLN A 17 -36.44 -17.47 8.22
CA GLN A 17 -35.81 -16.52 9.12
C GLN A 17 -36.83 -15.85 10.04
N HIS A 18 -37.95 -15.37 9.48
CA HIS A 18 -39.02 -14.76 10.25
C HIS A 18 -39.58 -15.75 11.28
N LYS A 19 -39.86 -16.99 10.87
CA LYS A 19 -40.38 -18.03 11.78
C LYS A 19 -39.40 -18.44 12.87
N LEU A 20 -38.10 -18.50 12.58
CA LEU A 20 -37.10 -18.81 13.60
C LEU A 20 -36.90 -17.65 14.59
N LYS A 21 -36.91 -16.41 14.10
CA LYS A 21 -36.78 -15.21 14.93
C LYS A 21 -37.97 -15.00 15.87
N GLU A 22 -39.18 -15.37 15.46
CA GLU A 22 -40.39 -15.35 16.30
C GLU A 22 -40.32 -16.35 17.47
N ASN A 23 -39.73 -17.53 17.26
CA ASN A 23 -39.80 -18.65 18.20
C ASN A 23 -38.57 -18.80 19.11
N PHE A 24 -37.41 -18.25 18.73
CA PHE A 24 -36.16 -18.39 19.48
C PHE A 24 -35.55 -17.04 19.85
N ILE A 25 -35.39 -16.80 21.16
CA ILE A 25 -34.76 -15.59 21.69
C ILE A 25 -33.26 -15.85 21.86
N GLY A 26 -32.42 -14.90 21.44
CA GLY A 26 -30.96 -14.95 21.67
C GLY A 26 -30.17 -15.81 20.69
N VAL A 27 -30.80 -16.37 19.65
CA VAL A 27 -30.15 -17.16 18.61
C VAL A 27 -30.14 -16.38 17.29
N VAL A 28 -28.97 -16.32 16.64
CA VAL A 28 -28.82 -15.73 15.30
C VAL A 28 -28.84 -16.85 14.27
N PHE A 29 -29.75 -16.78 13.31
CA PHE A 29 -29.87 -17.74 12.23
C PHE A 29 -29.29 -17.14 10.95
N GLY A 30 -28.51 -17.94 10.21
CA GLY A 30 -27.99 -17.58 8.89
C GLY A 30 -28.31 -18.69 7.89
N PHE A 31 -28.70 -18.29 6.68
CA PHE A 31 -29.11 -19.23 5.63
C PHE A 31 -28.07 -19.26 4.51
N GLN A 32 -27.51 -20.45 4.26
CA GLN A 32 -26.46 -20.66 3.25
C GLN A 32 -26.56 -22.03 2.60
N GLN A 33 -25.85 -22.21 1.48
CA GLN A 33 -25.68 -23.51 0.84
C GLN A 33 -24.47 -24.25 1.44
N PRO A 34 -24.54 -25.58 1.67
CA PRO A 34 -23.45 -26.32 2.29
C PRO A 34 -22.09 -26.18 1.58
N ILE A 35 -22.08 -26.19 0.24
CA ILE A 35 -20.86 -26.05 -0.55
C ILE A 35 -20.27 -24.64 -0.40
N GLN A 36 -21.10 -23.61 -0.57
CA GLN A 36 -20.71 -22.21 -0.40
C GLN A 36 -20.20 -21.93 1.02
N LEU A 37 -20.91 -22.43 2.04
CA LEU A 37 -20.53 -22.28 3.44
C LEU A 37 -19.15 -22.87 3.70
N ARG A 38 -18.87 -24.09 3.23
CA ARG A 38 -17.56 -24.73 3.41
C ARG A 38 -16.46 -24.00 2.64
N PHE A 39 -16.76 -23.51 1.45
CA PHE A 39 -15.79 -22.72 0.68
C PHE A 39 -15.45 -21.40 1.38
N ASN A 40 -16.45 -20.68 1.87
CA ASN A 40 -16.25 -19.45 2.64
C ASN A 40 -15.43 -19.70 3.91
N GLU A 41 -15.76 -20.76 4.66
CA GLU A 41 -15.08 -21.13 5.90
C GLU A 41 -13.60 -21.48 5.63
N LEU A 42 -13.31 -22.26 4.58
CA LEU A 42 -11.94 -22.61 4.19
C LEU A 42 -11.15 -21.42 3.67
N MET A 43 -11.76 -20.56 2.85
CA MET A 43 -11.06 -19.45 2.21
C MET A 43 -10.80 -18.27 3.13
N THR A 44 -11.72 -17.99 4.05
CA THR A 44 -11.73 -16.72 4.79
C THR A 44 -11.76 -16.88 6.30
N GLY A 45 -11.96 -18.10 6.78
CA GLY A 45 -12.08 -18.44 8.19
C GLY A 45 -13.45 -18.13 8.80
N ALA A 46 -14.42 -17.74 7.98
CA ALA A 46 -15.77 -17.40 8.41
C ALA A 46 -16.81 -17.85 7.39
N ARG A 47 -18.04 -18.04 7.85
CA ARG A 47 -19.11 -18.70 7.07
C ARG A 47 -19.83 -17.72 6.17
N GLN A 48 -19.98 -16.48 6.62
CA GLN A 48 -20.74 -15.41 5.96
C GLN A 48 -20.11 -14.98 4.63
N ASP A 49 -20.93 -14.41 3.74
CA ASP A 49 -20.48 -13.98 2.41
C ASP A 49 -19.48 -12.82 2.47
N VAL A 50 -19.68 -11.88 3.39
CA VAL A 50 -18.76 -10.78 3.65
C VAL A 50 -18.40 -10.74 5.12
N VAL A 51 -17.13 -10.52 5.41
CA VAL A 51 -16.62 -10.48 6.79
C VAL A 51 -15.78 -9.24 7.01
N LEU A 52 -16.07 -8.51 8.08
CA LEU A 52 -15.28 -7.38 8.55
C LEU A 52 -14.38 -7.89 9.66
N LYS A 53 -13.07 -7.82 9.44
CA LYS A 53 -12.06 -8.23 10.40
C LYS A 53 -11.52 -6.99 11.09
N VAL A 54 -11.78 -6.85 12.39
CA VAL A 54 -11.21 -5.78 13.21
C VAL A 54 -9.98 -6.34 13.91
N TYR A 55 -8.83 -5.69 13.74
CA TYR A 55 -7.54 -6.07 14.33
C TYR A 55 -7.18 -5.14 15.48
N GLY A 56 -6.46 -5.66 16.47
CA GLY A 56 -5.99 -4.93 17.63
C GLY A 56 -5.51 -5.85 18.75
N GLU A 57 -4.86 -5.31 19.78
CA GLU A 57 -4.24 -6.13 20.85
C GLU A 57 -5.21 -6.49 21.99
N ASP A 58 -6.04 -5.55 22.44
CA ASP A 58 -6.98 -5.76 23.55
C ASP A 58 -8.29 -6.42 23.07
N LEU A 59 -8.62 -7.60 23.64
CA LEU A 59 -9.82 -8.38 23.33
C LEU A 59 -11.12 -7.69 23.77
N ASN A 60 -11.10 -6.91 24.85
CA ASN A 60 -12.28 -6.17 25.34
C ASN A 60 -12.59 -5.01 24.39
N GLN A 61 -11.56 -4.28 23.97
CA GLN A 61 -11.70 -3.21 22.99
C GLN A 61 -12.16 -3.74 21.63
N LEU A 62 -11.62 -4.90 21.21
CA LEU A 62 -12.09 -5.60 20.01
C LEU A 62 -13.57 -5.98 20.12
N ALA A 63 -14.02 -6.52 21.26
CA ALA A 63 -15.42 -6.87 21.48
C ALA A 63 -16.34 -5.63 21.39
N LEU A 64 -15.90 -4.49 21.91
CA LEU A 64 -16.62 -3.23 21.84
C LEU A 64 -16.74 -2.74 20.39
N TYR A 65 -15.64 -2.72 19.63
CA TYR A 65 -15.66 -2.35 18.22
C TYR A 65 -16.49 -3.31 17.37
N ALA A 66 -16.43 -4.61 17.63
CA ALA A 66 -17.25 -5.60 16.92
C ALA A 66 -18.75 -5.35 17.15
N LYS A 67 -19.15 -4.98 18.37
CA LYS A 67 -20.54 -4.63 18.67
C LYS A 67 -20.99 -3.35 17.96
N GLN A 68 -20.13 -2.32 17.93
CA GLN A 68 -20.42 -1.07 17.22
C GLN A 68 -20.50 -1.27 15.71
N VAL A 69 -19.52 -1.97 15.12
CA VAL A 69 -19.51 -2.33 13.69
C VAL A 69 -20.73 -3.18 13.35
N GLY A 70 -21.08 -4.17 14.17
CA GLY A 70 -22.27 -4.98 13.97
C GLY A 70 -23.57 -4.16 13.93
N ALA A 71 -23.71 -3.15 14.78
CA ALA A 71 -24.87 -2.25 14.78
C ALA A 71 -24.93 -1.38 13.50
N ILE A 72 -23.78 -0.95 12.96
CA ILE A 72 -23.70 -0.21 11.70
C ILE A 72 -24.06 -1.13 10.52
N VAL A 73 -23.55 -2.37 10.54
CA VAL A 73 -23.86 -3.37 9.52
C VAL A 73 -25.37 -3.64 9.50
N GLU A 74 -25.99 -3.89 10.65
CA GLU A 74 -27.44 -4.19 10.73
C GLU A 74 -28.33 -3.05 10.21
N LYS A 75 -27.90 -1.78 10.34
CA LYS A 75 -28.61 -0.62 9.78
C LYS A 75 -28.41 -0.43 8.28
N THR A 76 -27.40 -1.08 7.69
CA THR A 76 -27.04 -0.84 6.29
C THR A 76 -27.91 -1.66 5.36
N GLN A 77 -28.55 -0.98 4.40
CA GLN A 77 -29.40 -1.60 3.38
C GLN A 77 -28.61 -2.64 2.56
N GLY A 78 -29.23 -3.81 2.37
CA GLY A 78 -28.66 -4.94 1.61
C GLY A 78 -27.93 -5.97 2.49
N THR A 79 -27.76 -5.71 3.79
CA THR A 79 -27.17 -6.67 4.73
C THR A 79 -28.25 -7.52 5.41
N THR A 80 -27.96 -8.80 5.61
CA THR A 80 -28.81 -9.78 6.31
C THR A 80 -27.94 -10.70 7.16
N ASP A 81 -28.54 -11.38 8.15
CA ASP A 81 -27.88 -12.41 8.95
C ASP A 81 -26.58 -11.94 9.62
N VAL A 82 -26.61 -10.77 10.26
CA VAL A 82 -25.43 -10.19 10.91
C VAL A 82 -24.97 -11.10 12.06
N PHE A 83 -23.75 -11.58 11.95
CA PHE A 83 -23.08 -12.44 12.91
C PHE A 83 -21.89 -11.71 13.52
N ILE A 84 -21.95 -11.50 14.83
CA ILE A 84 -20.86 -10.87 15.59
C ILE A 84 -20.16 -11.98 16.39
N GLU A 85 -18.88 -12.19 16.11
CA GLU A 85 -18.06 -13.15 16.85
C GLU A 85 -17.93 -12.72 18.33
N ARG A 86 -18.25 -13.64 19.23
CA ARG A 86 -18.18 -13.40 20.69
C ARG A 86 -16.81 -13.80 21.20
N THR A 87 -15.94 -12.83 21.42
CA THR A 87 -14.57 -13.05 21.94
C THR A 87 -14.52 -13.14 23.46
N THR A 88 -15.48 -12.53 24.18
CA THR A 88 -15.52 -12.49 25.64
C THR A 88 -16.85 -13.00 26.20
N GLY A 89 -16.85 -13.33 27.50
CA GLY A 89 -18.05 -13.66 28.26
C GLY A 89 -18.26 -15.14 28.54
N LEU A 90 -17.20 -15.95 28.48
CA LEU A 90 -17.24 -17.33 28.96
C LEU A 90 -16.93 -17.34 30.46
N PRO A 91 -17.85 -17.74 31.35
CA PRO A 91 -17.57 -17.85 32.77
C PRO A 91 -16.54 -18.97 33.01
N GLN A 92 -15.43 -18.63 33.66
CA GLN A 92 -14.34 -19.54 34.02
C GLN A 92 -14.12 -19.51 35.53
N ILE A 93 -13.79 -20.65 36.11
CA ILE A 93 -13.34 -20.75 37.50
C ILE A 93 -11.84 -20.48 37.51
N MET A 94 -11.44 -19.31 37.99
CA MET A 94 -10.04 -18.92 38.14
C MET A 94 -9.53 -19.33 39.53
N ILE A 95 -8.41 -20.05 39.56
CA ILE A 95 -7.72 -20.49 40.78
C ILE A 95 -6.39 -19.74 40.89
N ASN A 96 -6.35 -18.73 41.75
CA ASN A 96 -5.19 -17.89 41.97
C ASN A 96 -4.41 -18.38 43.19
N TYR A 97 -3.26 -19.01 42.95
CA TYR A 97 -2.46 -19.67 44.00
C TYR A 97 -1.72 -18.68 44.92
N HIS A 98 -1.86 -18.89 46.23
CA HIS A 98 -1.04 -18.24 47.27
C HIS A 98 0.27 -18.98 47.42
N ARG A 99 1.28 -18.58 46.64
CA ARG A 99 2.58 -19.27 46.58
C ARG A 99 3.31 -19.34 47.92
N ASP A 100 3.14 -18.32 48.75
CA ASP A 100 3.63 -18.23 50.12
C ASP A 100 3.06 -19.34 51.01
N LYS A 101 1.73 -19.52 51.00
CA LYS A 101 1.06 -20.57 51.78
C LYS A 101 1.40 -21.96 51.27
N ILE A 102 1.42 -22.14 49.96
CA ILE A 102 1.81 -23.41 49.32
C ILE A 102 3.24 -23.81 49.74
N ALA A 103 4.17 -22.86 49.78
CA ALA A 103 5.53 -23.09 50.23
C ALA A 103 5.62 -23.44 51.73
N GLN A 104 4.82 -22.80 52.59
CA GLN A 104 4.75 -23.15 54.03
C GLN A 104 4.36 -24.60 54.27
N TYR A 105 3.49 -25.17 53.42
CA TYR A 105 3.06 -26.56 53.50
C TYR A 105 3.94 -27.54 52.68
N GLY A 106 5.03 -27.06 52.07
CA GLY A 106 5.94 -27.88 51.27
C GLY A 106 5.29 -28.48 50.01
N LEU A 107 4.21 -27.87 49.51
CA LEU A 107 3.46 -28.36 48.36
C LEU A 107 4.02 -27.81 47.04
N ASN A 108 3.83 -28.56 45.95
CA ASN A 108 4.09 -28.07 44.59
C ASN A 108 2.78 -27.71 43.89
N ILE A 109 2.78 -26.62 43.12
CA ILE A 109 1.64 -26.20 42.29
C ILE A 109 1.29 -27.30 41.28
N LYS A 110 2.29 -28.07 40.81
CA LYS A 110 2.06 -29.21 39.92
C LYS A 110 1.12 -30.25 40.55
N ASP A 111 1.38 -30.64 41.79
CA ASP A 111 0.61 -31.67 42.49
C ASP A 111 -0.83 -31.19 42.78
N ILE A 112 -0.97 -29.90 43.10
CA ILE A 112 -2.29 -29.25 43.27
C ILE A 112 -3.07 -29.29 41.95
N ASN A 113 -2.44 -28.91 40.83
CA ASN A 113 -3.06 -28.94 39.51
C ASN A 113 -3.45 -30.36 39.08
N GLU A 114 -2.60 -31.37 39.32
CA GLU A 114 -2.92 -32.77 39.05
C GLU A 114 -4.13 -33.22 39.88
N THR A 115 -4.18 -32.87 41.16
CA THR A 115 -5.32 -33.20 42.03
C THR A 115 -6.62 -32.55 41.54
N ILE A 116 -6.58 -31.27 41.13
CA ILE A 116 -7.75 -30.57 40.56
C ILE A 116 -8.18 -31.21 39.24
N ASN A 117 -7.22 -31.54 38.36
CA ASN A 117 -7.49 -32.15 37.07
C ASN A 117 -8.11 -33.54 37.23
N ALA A 118 -7.54 -34.37 38.09
CA ALA A 118 -8.11 -35.66 38.47
C ALA A 118 -9.52 -35.49 39.04
N ALA A 119 -9.71 -34.62 40.02
CA ALA A 119 -10.98 -34.44 40.70
C ALA A 119 -12.12 -34.00 39.77
N PHE A 120 -11.90 -33.00 38.91
CA PHE A 120 -12.96 -32.33 38.16
C PHE A 120 -13.04 -32.75 36.69
N ALA A 121 -11.92 -32.67 35.95
CA ALA A 121 -11.88 -32.99 34.52
C ALA A 121 -11.82 -34.51 34.26
N GLY A 122 -11.22 -35.24 35.21
CA GLY A 122 -10.95 -36.66 35.10
C GLY A 122 -9.60 -36.90 34.46
N GLN A 123 -8.66 -37.45 35.24
CA GLN A 123 -7.32 -37.76 34.77
C GLN A 123 -7.24 -39.22 34.36
N SER A 124 -6.66 -39.50 33.19
CA SER A 124 -6.43 -40.87 32.74
C SER A 124 -5.40 -41.54 33.64
N ALA A 125 -5.78 -42.63 34.28
CA ALA A 125 -4.94 -43.51 35.08
C ALA A 125 -4.43 -44.72 34.28
N GLY A 126 -4.85 -44.86 33.02
CA GLY A 126 -4.44 -45.94 32.14
C GLY A 126 -5.43 -46.18 31.00
N LEU A 127 -5.13 -47.18 30.19
CA LEU A 127 -5.99 -47.62 29.09
C LEU A 127 -6.54 -49.01 29.39
N VAL A 128 -7.83 -49.21 29.13
CA VAL A 128 -8.47 -50.52 29.10
C VAL A 128 -8.65 -50.92 27.64
N PHE A 129 -8.14 -52.10 27.30
CA PHE A 129 -8.26 -52.67 25.96
C PHE A 129 -9.34 -53.75 25.96
N GLU A 130 -10.31 -53.61 25.08
CA GLU A 130 -11.31 -54.65 24.79
C GLU A 130 -11.21 -55.01 23.31
N ASN A 131 -10.50 -56.10 23.02
CA ASN A 131 -10.13 -56.48 21.65
C ASN A 131 -9.34 -55.35 20.96
N GLU A 132 -9.87 -54.81 19.86
CA GLU A 132 -9.27 -53.70 19.10
C GLU A 132 -9.71 -52.31 19.61
N ARG A 133 -10.68 -52.24 20.54
CA ARG A 133 -11.18 -50.98 21.11
C ARG A 133 -10.32 -50.56 22.29
N ARG A 134 -10.09 -49.25 22.40
CA ARG A 134 -9.30 -48.63 23.47
C ARG A 134 -10.17 -47.65 24.23
N PHE A 135 -10.21 -47.77 25.55
CA PHE A 135 -10.95 -46.90 26.45
C PHE A 135 -10.02 -46.29 27.49
N ASP A 136 -10.20 -45.01 27.82
CA ASP A 136 -9.49 -44.37 28.93
C ASP A 136 -10.09 -44.80 30.28
N LEU A 137 -9.26 -45.28 31.20
CA LEU A 137 -9.60 -45.44 32.62
C LEU A 137 -9.36 -44.11 33.31
N VAL A 138 -10.42 -43.40 33.71
CA VAL A 138 -10.31 -42.07 34.33
C VAL A 138 -10.63 -42.09 35.81
N VAL A 139 -9.81 -41.40 36.61
CA VAL A 139 -10.07 -41.11 38.02
C VAL A 139 -10.69 -39.73 38.11
N ARG A 140 -11.84 -39.63 38.79
CA ARG A 140 -12.54 -38.37 39.07
C ARG A 140 -13.44 -38.46 40.29
N LEU A 141 -13.77 -37.32 40.88
CA LEU A 141 -14.74 -37.26 41.96
C LEU A 141 -16.14 -37.63 41.47
N GLU A 142 -16.95 -38.15 42.40
CA GLU A 142 -18.36 -38.38 42.18
C GLU A 142 -19.04 -37.06 41.77
N LYS A 143 -20.06 -37.15 40.89
CA LYS A 143 -20.72 -35.98 40.28
C LYS A 143 -21.26 -34.99 41.31
N THR A 144 -21.73 -35.47 42.45
CA THR A 144 -22.23 -34.67 43.58
C THR A 144 -21.18 -33.75 44.17
N ASN A 145 -19.90 -34.17 44.16
CA ASN A 145 -18.78 -33.45 44.76
C ASN A 145 -17.99 -32.62 43.72
N ARG A 146 -18.59 -32.30 42.57
CA ARG A 146 -17.95 -31.51 41.50
C ARG A 146 -18.91 -30.66 40.68
N SER A 147 -20.05 -30.31 41.26
CA SER A 147 -21.15 -29.62 40.56
C SER A 147 -21.14 -28.12 40.79
N ASN A 148 -20.58 -27.66 41.91
CA ASN A 148 -20.58 -26.26 42.31
C ASN A 148 -19.14 -25.75 42.56
N ILE A 149 -18.97 -24.43 42.49
CA ILE A 149 -17.69 -23.76 42.78
C ILE A 149 -17.21 -24.02 44.22
N ASP A 150 -18.14 -24.22 45.15
CA ASP A 150 -17.79 -24.52 46.54
C ASP A 150 -17.15 -25.92 46.69
N ASP A 151 -17.46 -26.85 45.79
CA ASP A 151 -16.78 -28.15 45.73
C ASP A 151 -15.30 -27.97 45.36
N VAL A 152 -14.99 -27.03 44.45
CA VAL A 152 -13.62 -26.67 44.08
C VAL A 152 -12.90 -26.06 45.28
N LYS A 153 -13.55 -25.16 46.02
CA LYS A 153 -12.97 -24.51 47.20
C LYS A 153 -12.64 -25.49 48.32
N ASN A 154 -13.52 -26.47 48.51
CA ASN A 154 -13.40 -27.46 49.59
C ASN A 154 -12.63 -28.73 49.18
N LEU A 155 -12.03 -28.76 47.98
CA LEU A 155 -11.18 -29.86 47.54
C LEU A 155 -9.99 -30.01 48.50
N TYR A 156 -9.83 -31.20 49.08
CA TYR A 156 -8.69 -31.50 49.93
C TYR A 156 -7.43 -31.81 49.11
N ILE A 157 -6.35 -31.12 49.45
CA ILE A 157 -4.99 -31.38 48.93
C ILE A 157 -4.17 -32.03 50.03
N THR A 158 -3.57 -33.18 49.74
CA THR A 158 -2.72 -33.92 50.68
C THR A 158 -1.30 -33.35 50.67
N THR A 159 -0.80 -32.93 51.82
CA THR A 159 0.59 -32.48 52.02
C THR A 159 1.56 -33.66 52.05
N PRO A 160 2.87 -33.43 51.82
CA PRO A 160 3.89 -34.48 51.95
C PRO A 160 3.91 -35.17 53.33
N ASN A 161 3.45 -34.45 54.37
CA ASN A 161 3.35 -34.96 55.74
C ASN A 161 2.04 -35.73 56.01
N GLY A 162 1.18 -35.94 55.00
CA GLY A 162 -0.09 -36.67 55.10
C GLY A 162 -1.29 -35.84 55.58
N ASN A 163 -1.09 -34.59 56.01
CA ASN A 163 -2.19 -33.70 56.39
C ASN A 163 -2.98 -33.26 55.17
N GLN A 164 -4.31 -33.15 55.29
CA GLN A 164 -5.19 -32.65 54.24
C GLN A 164 -5.58 -31.20 54.48
N ILE A 165 -5.42 -30.36 53.45
CA ILE A 165 -5.69 -28.93 53.51
C ILE A 165 -6.68 -28.58 52.39
N PRO A 166 -7.78 -27.87 52.69
CA PRO A 166 -8.74 -27.48 51.66
C PRO A 166 -8.16 -26.39 50.74
N LEU A 167 -8.50 -26.45 49.45
CA LEU A 167 -7.91 -25.61 48.40
C LEU A 167 -8.10 -24.10 48.65
N TYR A 168 -9.20 -23.68 49.28
CA TYR A 168 -9.43 -22.26 49.62
C TYR A 168 -8.37 -21.66 50.55
N GLN A 169 -7.66 -22.49 51.34
CA GLN A 169 -6.55 -22.00 52.16
C GLN A 169 -5.30 -21.73 51.32
N LEU A 170 -5.14 -22.42 50.19
CA LEU A 170 -3.96 -22.39 49.32
C LEU A 170 -4.16 -21.49 48.08
N ALA A 171 -5.40 -21.17 47.71
CA ALA A 171 -5.71 -20.39 46.51
C ALA A 171 -7.00 -19.57 46.68
N ASP A 172 -7.08 -18.44 45.98
CA ASP A 172 -8.32 -17.70 45.76
C ASP A 172 -9.07 -18.28 44.57
N ILE A 173 -10.29 -18.77 44.79
CA ILE A 173 -11.14 -19.35 43.75
C ILE A 173 -12.30 -18.41 43.45
N LYS A 174 -12.33 -17.85 42.24
CA LYS A 174 -13.35 -16.88 41.80
C LYS A 174 -13.89 -17.23 40.42
N LEU A 175 -15.15 -16.86 40.16
CA LEU A 175 -15.74 -16.97 38.83
C LEU A 175 -15.48 -15.67 38.08
N GLU A 176 -14.75 -15.75 36.98
CA GLU A 176 -14.36 -14.59 36.16
C GLU A 176 -14.77 -14.80 34.70
N MET A 177 -15.06 -13.71 33.99
CA MET A 177 -15.42 -13.77 32.58
C MET A 177 -14.15 -13.80 31.74
N GLY A 178 -13.84 -14.98 31.20
CA GLY A 178 -12.70 -15.19 30.32
C GLY A 178 -13.05 -14.99 28.83
N PRO A 179 -12.02 -15.00 27.97
CA PRO A 179 -12.23 -15.06 26.53
C PRO A 179 -12.80 -16.42 26.14
N ASN A 180 -13.85 -16.43 25.32
CA ASN A 180 -14.42 -17.66 24.77
C ASN A 180 -13.49 -18.27 23.70
N GLN A 181 -12.89 -17.41 22.89
CA GLN A 181 -11.97 -17.80 21.82
C GLN A 181 -11.03 -16.64 21.49
N ILE A 182 -9.78 -16.95 21.16
CA ILE A 182 -8.80 -15.98 20.67
C ILE A 182 -8.43 -16.35 19.24
N GLN A 183 -8.90 -15.56 18.29
CA GLN A 183 -8.59 -15.76 16.87
C GLN A 183 -7.48 -14.85 16.41
N ARG A 184 -6.66 -15.36 15.50
CA ARG A 184 -5.52 -14.63 14.94
C ARG A 184 -5.40 -14.88 13.44
N ASP A 185 -5.11 -13.82 12.71
CA ASP A 185 -4.62 -13.90 11.32
C ASP A 185 -3.22 -13.26 11.33
N ASP A 186 -2.21 -13.93 10.75
CA ASP A 186 -0.80 -13.47 10.75
C ASP A 186 -0.29 -13.06 12.14
N ALA A 187 -0.58 -13.89 13.16
CA ALA A 187 -0.28 -13.67 14.58
C ALA A 187 -0.95 -12.44 15.24
N LYS A 188 -1.74 -11.66 14.52
CA LYS A 188 -2.49 -10.52 15.05
C LYS A 188 -3.86 -10.95 15.54
N ARG A 189 -4.24 -10.53 16.75
CA ARG A 189 -5.59 -10.81 17.28
C ARG A 189 -6.63 -10.06 16.46
N ARG A 190 -7.76 -10.73 16.22
CA ARG A 190 -8.86 -10.18 15.45
C ARG A 190 -10.21 -10.65 15.96
N VAL A 191 -11.24 -9.90 15.60
CA VAL A 191 -12.65 -10.28 15.75
C VAL A 191 -13.36 -10.09 14.43
N VAL A 192 -14.25 -11.03 14.09
CA VAL A 192 -15.02 -11.01 12.84
C VAL A 192 -16.45 -10.54 13.09
N VAL A 193 -16.90 -9.62 12.24
CA VAL A 193 -18.32 -9.30 12.03
C VAL A 193 -18.69 -9.75 10.62
N GLY A 194 -19.42 -10.85 10.53
CA GLY A 194 -19.88 -11.43 9.25
C GLY A 194 -21.32 -11.03 8.94
N PHE A 195 -21.66 -10.92 7.67
CA PHE A 195 -23.05 -10.77 7.22
C PHE A 195 -23.23 -11.34 5.80
N ASN A 196 -24.46 -11.68 5.46
CA ASN A 196 -24.84 -12.13 4.13
C ASN A 196 -25.48 -10.98 3.34
N ILE A 197 -25.34 -11.00 2.03
CA ILE A 197 -25.95 -10.00 1.14
C ILE A 197 -27.07 -10.67 0.37
N ARG A 198 -28.26 -10.06 0.38
CA ARG A 198 -29.42 -10.52 -0.39
C ARG A 198 -30.02 -9.36 -1.17
N ASN A 199 -30.38 -9.63 -2.43
CA ASN A 199 -31.03 -8.66 -3.32
C ASN A 199 -30.25 -7.35 -3.54
N ASP A 200 -28.92 -7.38 -3.42
CA ASP A 200 -28.05 -6.21 -3.60
C ASP A 200 -26.66 -6.63 -4.12
N ASP A 201 -25.88 -5.66 -4.59
CA ASP A 201 -24.52 -5.85 -5.10
C ASP A 201 -23.48 -5.80 -3.97
N VAL A 202 -22.54 -6.76 -4.00
CA VAL A 202 -21.50 -6.93 -2.98
C VAL A 202 -20.62 -5.69 -2.89
N GLN A 203 -20.21 -5.12 -4.04
CA GLN A 203 -19.33 -3.95 -4.06
C GLN A 203 -20.02 -2.71 -3.51
N SER A 204 -21.29 -2.50 -3.89
CA SER A 204 -22.11 -1.36 -3.48
C SER A 204 -22.39 -1.37 -1.97
N VAL A 205 -22.76 -2.52 -1.41
CA VAL A 205 -22.98 -2.68 0.04
C VAL A 205 -21.69 -2.41 0.81
N VAL A 206 -20.55 -2.98 0.38
CA VAL A 206 -19.26 -2.78 1.07
C VAL A 206 -18.79 -1.33 1.00
N ASN A 207 -19.01 -0.63 -0.10
CA ASN A 207 -18.67 0.80 -0.21
C ASN A 207 -19.53 1.66 0.72
N ARG A 208 -20.84 1.41 0.78
CA ARG A 208 -21.71 2.09 1.76
C ARG A 208 -21.28 1.81 3.21
N LEU A 209 -20.91 0.57 3.51
CA LEU A 209 -20.38 0.22 4.83
C LEU A 209 -19.07 0.94 5.17
N LYS A 210 -18.13 1.03 4.22
CA LYS A 210 -16.89 1.80 4.41
C LYS A 210 -17.19 3.24 4.77
N GLU A 211 -18.05 3.90 4.00
CA GLU A 211 -18.45 5.29 4.26
C GLU A 211 -19.14 5.46 5.61
N ASN A 212 -20.05 4.56 5.98
CA ASN A 212 -20.77 4.62 7.25
C ASN A 212 -19.83 4.39 8.44
N ILE A 213 -18.92 3.42 8.36
CA ILE A 213 -17.95 3.12 9.41
C ILE A 213 -16.98 4.28 9.59
N GLU A 214 -16.46 4.87 8.51
CA GLU A 214 -15.53 6.02 8.59
C GLU A 214 -16.19 7.26 9.19
N LYS A 215 -17.51 7.45 8.98
CA LYS A 215 -18.28 8.56 9.55
C LYS A 215 -18.62 8.35 11.02
N GLU A 216 -19.09 7.16 11.39
CA GLU A 216 -19.65 6.89 12.73
C GLU A 216 -18.61 6.39 13.74
N LEU A 217 -17.48 5.83 13.30
CA LEU A 217 -16.55 5.12 14.17
C LEU A 217 -15.09 5.49 13.94
N LYS A 218 -14.43 6.01 14.98
CA LYS A 218 -12.99 6.27 14.99
C LYS A 218 -12.26 5.19 15.79
N PHE A 219 -11.36 4.48 15.13
CA PHE A 219 -10.51 3.48 15.77
C PHE A 219 -9.37 4.15 16.55
N ALA A 220 -9.03 3.58 17.71
CA ALA A 220 -7.83 3.95 18.46
C ALA A 220 -6.56 3.54 17.69
N SER A 221 -5.42 4.15 18.03
CA SER A 221 -4.14 3.78 17.41
C SER A 221 -3.85 2.28 17.57
N GLY A 222 -3.41 1.63 16.50
CA GLY A 222 -3.19 0.18 16.45
C GLY A 222 -4.42 -0.66 16.12
N TYR A 223 -5.61 -0.07 16.01
CA TYR A 223 -6.84 -0.75 15.56
C TYR A 223 -7.18 -0.38 14.13
N TYR A 224 -7.53 -1.38 13.33
CA TYR A 224 -7.94 -1.17 11.94
C TYR A 224 -8.89 -2.28 11.48
N ILE A 225 -9.66 -1.98 10.43
CA ILE A 225 -10.63 -2.89 9.84
C ILE A 225 -10.18 -3.34 8.45
N THR A 226 -10.38 -4.61 8.12
CA THR A 226 -10.24 -5.11 6.75
C THR A 226 -11.50 -5.86 6.33
N TYR A 227 -11.75 -5.87 5.02
CA TYR A 227 -12.92 -6.50 4.42
C TYR A 227 -12.47 -7.80 3.75
N GLY A 228 -13.06 -8.91 4.16
CA GLY A 228 -12.83 -10.25 3.65
C GLY A 228 -14.12 -10.89 3.14
N GLY A 229 -14.06 -12.20 2.91
CA GLY A 229 -15.19 -12.94 2.34
C GLY A 229 -15.13 -12.97 0.81
N SER A 230 -16.27 -13.21 0.18
CA SER A 230 -16.48 -13.12 -1.26
C SER A 230 -16.09 -11.77 -1.85
N PHE A 231 -16.14 -10.69 -1.06
CA PHE A 231 -15.68 -9.36 -1.50
C PHE A 231 -14.18 -9.34 -1.83
N LYS A 232 -13.32 -9.98 -1.01
CA LYS A 232 -11.88 -10.07 -1.29
C LYS A 232 -11.63 -10.84 -2.59
N ASN A 233 -12.33 -11.96 -2.79
CA ASN A 233 -12.23 -12.74 -4.02
C ASN A 233 -12.70 -11.94 -5.24
N PHE A 234 -13.77 -11.16 -5.10
CA PHE A 234 -14.27 -10.28 -6.14
C PHE A 234 -13.24 -9.18 -6.48
N ASP A 235 -12.63 -8.56 -5.49
CA ASP A 235 -11.60 -7.53 -5.68
C ASP A 235 -10.33 -8.09 -6.36
N GLU A 236 -9.86 -9.26 -5.93
CA GLU A 236 -8.75 -9.96 -6.58
C GLU A 236 -9.08 -10.36 -8.02
N ALA A 237 -10.29 -10.86 -8.28
CA ALA A 237 -10.74 -11.22 -9.62
C ALA A 237 -10.87 -9.98 -10.52
N LYS A 238 -11.39 -8.87 -9.98
CA LYS A 238 -11.47 -7.58 -10.66
C LYS A 238 -10.07 -7.08 -11.04
N ALA A 239 -9.11 -7.13 -10.12
CA ALA A 239 -7.72 -6.78 -10.40
C ALA A 239 -7.11 -7.64 -11.52
N ARG A 240 -7.41 -8.95 -11.54
CA ARG A 240 -6.99 -9.83 -12.64
C ARG A 240 -7.67 -9.48 -13.97
N LEU A 241 -8.97 -9.18 -13.96
CA LEU A 241 -9.72 -8.79 -15.17
C LEU A 241 -9.22 -7.46 -15.76
N TYR A 242 -8.80 -6.52 -14.91
CA TYR A 242 -8.14 -5.28 -15.35
C TYR A 242 -6.88 -5.53 -16.19
N VAL A 243 -6.21 -6.66 -16.00
CA VAL A 243 -5.03 -7.05 -16.80
C VAL A 243 -5.43 -7.98 -17.94
N ALA A 244 -6.25 -8.99 -17.66
CA ALA A 244 -6.61 -10.03 -18.62
C ALA A 244 -7.40 -9.50 -19.83
N VAL A 245 -8.34 -8.57 -19.61
CA VAL A 245 -9.16 -8.01 -20.70
C VAL A 245 -8.30 -7.21 -21.69
N PRO A 246 -7.45 -6.25 -21.27
CA PRO A 246 -6.54 -5.57 -22.19
C PRO A 246 -5.58 -6.51 -22.94
N VAL A 247 -5.03 -7.53 -22.26
CA VAL A 247 -4.15 -8.51 -22.91
C VAL A 247 -4.90 -9.28 -23.99
N ALA A 248 -6.12 -9.75 -23.70
CA ALA A 248 -6.96 -10.44 -24.68
C ALA A 248 -7.30 -9.54 -25.88
N LEU A 249 -7.68 -8.28 -25.63
CA LEU A 249 -7.95 -7.30 -26.68
C LEU A 249 -6.71 -7.01 -27.53
N GLY A 250 -5.53 -6.89 -26.92
CA GLY A 250 -4.25 -6.75 -27.63
C GLY A 250 -3.94 -7.94 -28.53
N LEU A 251 -4.12 -9.16 -28.03
CA LEU A 251 -3.93 -10.39 -28.81
C LEU A 251 -4.92 -10.49 -29.98
N ILE A 252 -6.20 -10.15 -29.75
CA ILE A 252 -7.21 -10.09 -30.82
C ILE A 252 -6.78 -9.09 -31.91
N PHE A 253 -6.32 -7.89 -31.51
CA PHE A 253 -5.85 -6.88 -32.46
C PHE A 253 -4.64 -7.35 -33.27
N ILE A 254 -3.66 -8.00 -32.63
CA ILE A 254 -2.48 -8.58 -33.31
C ILE A 254 -2.91 -9.64 -34.33
N LEU A 255 -3.83 -10.53 -33.95
CA LEU A 255 -4.36 -11.55 -34.87
C LEU A 255 -5.10 -10.92 -36.06
N LEU A 256 -5.88 -9.86 -35.84
CA LEU A 256 -6.53 -9.11 -36.91
C LEU A 256 -5.51 -8.46 -37.85
N TYR A 257 -4.45 -7.87 -37.30
CA TYR A 257 -3.37 -7.30 -38.10
C TYR A 257 -2.68 -8.35 -38.97
N PHE A 258 -2.34 -9.53 -38.42
CA PHE A 258 -1.75 -10.61 -39.21
C PHE A 258 -2.72 -11.19 -40.24
N THR A 259 -4.03 -11.19 -39.98
CA THR A 259 -5.02 -11.71 -40.93
C THR A 259 -5.15 -10.79 -42.15
N PHE A 260 -5.28 -9.47 -41.93
CA PHE A 260 -5.58 -8.51 -43.00
C PHE A 260 -4.36 -7.77 -43.54
N HIS A 261 -3.22 -7.87 -42.87
CA HIS A 261 -2.00 -7.11 -43.18
C HIS A 261 -2.26 -5.59 -43.31
N SER A 262 -3.30 -5.08 -42.63
CA SER A 262 -3.78 -3.71 -42.73
C SER A 262 -4.30 -3.22 -41.37
N LEU A 263 -3.62 -2.20 -40.83
CA LEU A 263 -3.98 -1.59 -39.54
C LEU A 263 -5.34 -0.91 -39.57
N ILE A 264 -5.70 -0.26 -40.67
CA ILE A 264 -7.00 0.39 -40.83
C ILE A 264 -8.11 -0.67 -40.77
N GLN A 265 -7.95 -1.79 -41.48
CA GLN A 265 -8.96 -2.85 -41.48
C GLN A 265 -9.05 -3.54 -40.12
N ALA A 266 -7.91 -3.81 -39.48
CA ALA A 266 -7.89 -4.33 -38.11
C ALA A 266 -8.63 -3.39 -37.16
N PHE A 267 -8.42 -2.07 -37.28
CA PHE A 267 -9.09 -1.07 -36.46
C PHE A 267 -10.59 -0.99 -36.70
N ILE A 268 -11.02 -0.98 -37.96
CA ILE A 268 -12.44 -0.99 -38.33
C ILE A 268 -13.12 -2.22 -37.72
N ILE A 269 -12.53 -3.40 -37.83
CA ILE A 269 -13.07 -4.62 -37.22
C ILE A 269 -13.07 -4.51 -35.68
N PHE A 270 -12.03 -3.93 -35.10
CA PHE A 270 -11.91 -3.75 -33.65
C PHE A 270 -13.01 -2.84 -33.07
N THR A 271 -13.59 -1.91 -33.86
CA THR A 271 -14.75 -1.12 -33.44
C THR A 271 -16.00 -1.96 -33.13
N ALA A 272 -16.09 -3.20 -33.64
CA ALA A 272 -17.18 -4.12 -33.31
C ALA A 272 -17.22 -4.48 -31.82
N ILE A 273 -16.08 -4.39 -31.12
CA ILE A 273 -15.95 -4.76 -29.71
C ILE A 273 -16.75 -3.80 -28.80
N PRO A 274 -16.50 -2.47 -28.80
CA PRO A 274 -17.34 -1.52 -28.05
C PRO A 274 -18.82 -1.59 -28.42
N LEU A 275 -19.14 -1.78 -29.71
CA LEU A 275 -20.53 -1.89 -30.18
C LEU A 275 -21.24 -3.11 -29.57
N SER A 276 -20.55 -4.25 -29.46
CA SER A 276 -21.09 -5.44 -28.80
C SER A 276 -21.24 -5.24 -27.29
N ALA A 277 -20.32 -4.54 -26.64
CA ALA A 277 -20.36 -4.30 -25.20
C ALA A 277 -21.63 -3.54 -24.77
N ILE A 278 -22.10 -2.57 -25.58
CA ILE A 278 -23.32 -1.79 -25.31
C ILE A 278 -24.53 -2.73 -25.13
N GLY A 279 -24.72 -3.68 -26.05
CA GLY A 279 -25.81 -4.65 -25.97
C GLY A 279 -25.70 -5.60 -24.77
N GLY A 280 -24.48 -6.03 -24.45
CA GLY A 280 -24.23 -6.90 -23.30
C GLY A 280 -24.56 -6.22 -21.96
N ILE A 281 -24.15 -4.95 -21.80
CA ILE A 281 -24.44 -4.15 -20.60
C ILE A 281 -25.95 -3.88 -20.50
N ALA A 282 -26.58 -3.48 -21.61
CA ALA A 282 -28.02 -3.23 -21.64
C ALA A 282 -28.83 -4.49 -21.28
N ALA A 283 -28.42 -5.67 -21.75
CA ALA A 283 -29.10 -6.92 -21.44
C ALA A 283 -28.96 -7.35 -19.97
N LEU A 284 -27.81 -7.10 -19.33
CA LEU A 284 -27.66 -7.31 -17.89
C LEU A 284 -28.58 -6.37 -17.10
N TRP A 285 -28.63 -5.10 -17.50
CA TRP A 285 -29.46 -4.09 -16.85
C TRP A 285 -30.96 -4.41 -16.99
N PHE A 286 -31.44 -4.76 -18.18
CA PHE A 286 -32.84 -5.14 -18.40
C PHE A 286 -33.28 -6.41 -17.66
N ARG A 287 -32.33 -7.24 -17.23
CA ARG A 287 -32.60 -8.47 -16.46
C ARG A 287 -32.28 -8.34 -14.97
N ASP A 288 -31.98 -7.13 -14.50
CA ASP A 288 -31.58 -6.84 -13.12
C ASP A 288 -30.44 -7.76 -12.62
N MET A 289 -29.48 -8.07 -13.50
CA MET A 289 -28.34 -8.92 -13.16
C MET A 289 -27.10 -8.06 -12.88
N PRO A 290 -26.45 -8.21 -11.71
CA PRO A 290 -25.24 -7.46 -11.39
C PRO A 290 -24.05 -7.91 -12.25
N PHE A 291 -23.05 -7.04 -12.35
CA PHE A 291 -21.81 -7.39 -13.02
C PHE A 291 -21.01 -8.40 -12.19
N SER A 292 -20.99 -9.65 -12.64
CA SER A 292 -20.28 -10.76 -12.00
C SER A 292 -19.04 -11.19 -12.80
N ILE A 293 -18.19 -12.02 -12.20
CA ILE A 293 -17.04 -12.62 -12.90
C ILE A 293 -17.51 -13.42 -14.13
N SER A 294 -18.62 -14.16 -14.01
CA SER A 294 -19.24 -14.89 -15.13
C SER A 294 -19.67 -13.96 -16.27
N ALA A 295 -20.23 -12.80 -15.96
CA ALA A 295 -20.55 -11.78 -16.95
C ALA A 295 -19.28 -11.25 -17.64
N GLY A 296 -18.20 -11.02 -16.89
CA GLY A 296 -16.90 -10.62 -17.42
C GLY A 296 -16.33 -11.63 -18.42
N VAL A 297 -16.40 -12.94 -18.13
CA VAL A 297 -16.03 -14.00 -19.07
C VAL A 297 -16.94 -13.99 -20.30
N GLY A 298 -18.25 -13.73 -20.12
CA GLY A 298 -19.20 -13.54 -21.21
C GLY A 298 -18.80 -12.40 -22.16
N PHE A 299 -18.30 -11.28 -21.65
CA PHE A 299 -17.80 -10.18 -22.49
C PHE A 299 -16.56 -10.59 -23.30
N ILE A 300 -15.61 -11.31 -22.70
CA ILE A 300 -14.42 -11.80 -23.42
C ILE A 300 -14.84 -12.73 -24.57
N ALA A 301 -15.77 -13.66 -24.31
CA ALA A 301 -16.31 -14.54 -25.34
C ALA A 301 -17.06 -13.76 -26.44
N LEU A 302 -17.89 -12.78 -26.04
CA LEU A 302 -18.61 -11.89 -26.95
C LEU A 302 -17.66 -11.11 -27.85
N PHE A 303 -16.54 -10.60 -27.33
CA PHE A 303 -15.57 -9.85 -28.13
C PHE A 303 -15.02 -10.72 -29.27
N GLY A 304 -14.64 -11.97 -28.99
CA GLY A 304 -14.18 -12.91 -30.02
C GLY A 304 -15.23 -13.16 -31.11
N VAL A 305 -16.48 -13.43 -30.72
CA VAL A 305 -17.56 -13.70 -31.70
C VAL A 305 -17.95 -12.44 -32.49
N SER A 306 -17.97 -11.27 -31.85
CA SER A 306 -18.28 -9.99 -32.51
C SER A 306 -17.26 -9.64 -33.59
N VAL A 307 -15.98 -9.94 -33.34
CA VAL A 307 -14.89 -9.74 -34.29
C VAL A 307 -15.04 -10.64 -35.51
N LEU A 308 -15.47 -11.89 -35.35
CA LEU A 308 -15.71 -12.82 -36.47
C LEU A 308 -16.70 -12.24 -37.50
N ASN A 309 -17.78 -11.61 -37.03
CA ASN A 309 -18.76 -10.97 -37.92
C ASN A 309 -18.12 -9.82 -38.73
N GLY A 310 -17.26 -9.03 -38.09
CA GLY A 310 -16.49 -7.97 -38.77
C GLY A 310 -15.49 -8.52 -39.79
N ILE A 311 -14.78 -9.60 -39.47
CA ILE A 311 -13.83 -10.29 -40.37
C ILE A 311 -14.53 -10.72 -41.66
N VAL A 312 -15.68 -11.39 -41.54
CA VAL A 312 -16.42 -11.92 -42.70
C VAL A 312 -16.85 -10.80 -43.65
N LEU A 313 -17.30 -9.66 -43.11
CA LEU A 313 -17.76 -8.52 -43.90
C LEU A 313 -16.60 -7.79 -44.61
N ILE A 314 -15.50 -7.51 -43.91
CA ILE A 314 -14.33 -6.87 -44.51
C ILE A 314 -13.65 -7.77 -45.54
N ASN A 315 -13.61 -9.09 -45.32
CA ASN A 315 -13.04 -10.02 -46.29
C ASN A 315 -13.82 -10.01 -47.61
N GLU A 316 -15.15 -9.90 -47.57
CA GLU A 316 -15.96 -9.72 -48.79
C GLU A 316 -15.66 -8.40 -49.49
N PHE A 317 -15.54 -7.30 -48.75
CA PHE A 317 -15.19 -6.01 -49.35
C PHE A 317 -13.82 -6.07 -50.04
N ASN A 318 -12.84 -6.73 -49.42
CA ASN A 318 -11.53 -6.96 -50.01
C ASN A 318 -11.59 -7.86 -51.25
N TYR A 319 -12.43 -8.89 -51.24
CA TYR A 319 -12.64 -9.78 -52.39
C TYR A 319 -13.24 -9.01 -53.57
N LEU A 320 -14.37 -8.31 -53.36
CA LEU A 320 -15.03 -7.50 -54.39
C LEU A 320 -14.12 -6.39 -54.93
N LYS A 321 -13.31 -5.76 -54.07
CA LYS A 321 -12.31 -4.76 -54.49
C LYS A 321 -11.20 -5.34 -55.38
N LYS A 322 -10.90 -6.64 -55.27
CA LYS A 322 -9.89 -7.32 -56.11
C LYS A 322 -10.47 -7.87 -57.41
N THR A 323 -11.74 -8.29 -57.41
CA THR A 323 -12.37 -9.00 -58.54
C THR A 323 -13.23 -8.11 -59.44
N THR A 324 -13.57 -6.91 -59.00
CA THR A 324 -14.45 -5.99 -59.75
C THR A 324 -13.90 -4.56 -59.75
N GLU A 325 -14.22 -3.78 -60.78
CA GLU A 325 -13.87 -2.35 -60.90
C GLU A 325 -14.96 -1.42 -60.33
N LEU A 326 -15.76 -1.92 -59.38
CA LEU A 326 -16.88 -1.18 -58.80
C LEU A 326 -16.39 -0.06 -57.85
N SER A 327 -17.20 1.00 -57.72
CA SER A 327 -16.92 2.06 -56.75
C SER A 327 -17.01 1.54 -55.31
N SER A 328 -16.31 2.17 -54.36
CA SER A 328 -16.28 1.73 -52.96
C SER A 328 -17.67 1.66 -52.32
N ILE A 329 -18.58 2.54 -52.75
CA ILE A 329 -19.99 2.59 -52.32
C ILE A 329 -20.75 1.36 -52.86
N GLU A 330 -20.54 0.99 -54.12
CA GLU A 330 -21.14 -0.20 -54.72
C GLU A 330 -20.59 -1.48 -54.08
N ILE A 331 -19.29 -1.53 -53.80
CA ILE A 331 -18.65 -2.63 -53.06
C ILE A 331 -19.26 -2.78 -51.67
N ALA A 332 -19.39 -1.69 -50.91
CA ALA A 332 -19.98 -1.73 -49.58
C ALA A 332 -21.45 -2.19 -49.63
N LYS A 333 -22.22 -1.73 -50.63
CA LYS A 333 -23.62 -2.10 -50.81
C LYS A 333 -23.79 -3.58 -51.18
N ILE A 334 -23.09 -4.03 -52.22
CA ILE A 334 -23.17 -5.41 -52.73
C ILE A 334 -22.59 -6.38 -51.70
N GLY A 335 -21.43 -6.07 -51.13
CA GLY A 335 -20.80 -6.90 -50.11
C GLY A 335 -21.66 -7.04 -48.84
N SER A 336 -22.33 -5.95 -48.41
CA SER A 336 -23.25 -6.02 -47.28
C SER A 336 -24.48 -6.89 -47.58
N ILE A 337 -25.03 -6.82 -48.80
CA ILE A 337 -26.13 -7.68 -49.24
C ILE A 337 -25.68 -9.15 -49.29
N ASN A 338 -24.51 -9.43 -49.87
CA ASN A 338 -23.95 -10.78 -49.98
C ASN A 338 -23.70 -11.43 -48.61
N ARG A 339 -23.28 -10.63 -47.62
CA ARG A 339 -22.94 -11.11 -46.27
C ARG A 339 -24.05 -10.96 -45.24
N LEU A 340 -25.16 -10.29 -45.57
CA LEU A 340 -26.32 -10.15 -44.67
C LEU A 340 -26.83 -11.51 -44.17
N ARG A 341 -27.07 -12.47 -45.08
CA ARG A 341 -27.59 -13.80 -44.71
C ARG A 341 -26.60 -14.60 -43.86
N PRO A 342 -25.31 -14.75 -44.24
CA PRO A 342 -24.32 -15.44 -43.41
C PRO A 342 -24.13 -14.82 -42.02
N VAL A 343 -24.03 -13.49 -41.92
CA VAL A 343 -23.80 -12.79 -40.64
C VAL A 343 -25.00 -12.89 -39.71
N LEU A 344 -26.22 -12.78 -40.24
CA LEU A 344 -27.44 -13.03 -39.45
C LEU A 344 -27.53 -14.49 -39.00
N MET A 345 -27.17 -15.45 -39.86
CA MET A 345 -27.19 -16.87 -39.52
C MET A 345 -26.24 -17.19 -38.36
N THR A 346 -24.99 -16.71 -38.40
CA THR A 346 -24.02 -16.95 -37.32
C THR A 346 -24.48 -16.32 -36.00
N ALA A 347 -24.99 -15.09 -36.06
CA ALA A 347 -25.51 -14.39 -34.88
C ALA A 347 -26.74 -15.09 -34.29
N LEU A 348 -27.68 -15.54 -35.13
CA LEU A 348 -28.88 -16.26 -34.69
C LEU A 348 -28.54 -17.63 -34.10
N VAL A 349 -27.68 -18.41 -34.75
CA VAL A 349 -27.26 -19.73 -34.24
C VAL A 349 -26.58 -19.59 -32.89
N ALA A 350 -25.65 -18.63 -32.74
CA ALA A 350 -25.00 -18.38 -31.46
C ALA A 350 -26.01 -17.91 -30.40
N SER A 351 -26.87 -16.94 -30.72
CA SER A 351 -27.86 -16.40 -29.77
C SER A 351 -28.87 -17.47 -29.33
N LEU A 352 -29.37 -18.28 -30.26
CA LEU A 352 -30.28 -19.40 -29.97
C LEU A 352 -29.56 -20.53 -29.23
N GLY A 353 -28.27 -20.75 -29.48
CA GLY A 353 -27.44 -21.71 -28.74
C GLY A 353 -27.23 -21.32 -27.26
N PHE A 354 -27.06 -20.03 -26.98
CA PHE A 354 -26.97 -19.50 -25.61
C PHE A 354 -28.34 -19.31 -24.94
N LEU A 355 -29.44 -19.29 -25.70
CA LEU A 355 -30.78 -19.02 -25.16
C LEU A 355 -31.19 -20.00 -24.03
N PRO A 356 -31.00 -21.34 -24.15
CA PRO A 356 -31.31 -22.26 -23.06
C PRO A 356 -30.55 -21.93 -21.77
N MET A 357 -29.28 -21.54 -21.88
CA MET A 357 -28.44 -21.16 -20.72
C MET A 357 -28.95 -19.86 -20.08
N ALA A 358 -29.43 -18.91 -20.89
CA ALA A 358 -29.95 -17.63 -20.39
C ALA A 358 -31.28 -17.75 -19.63
N ILE A 359 -32.12 -18.74 -19.96
CA ILE A 359 -33.44 -18.94 -19.32
C ILE A 359 -33.47 -20.08 -18.29
N SER A 360 -32.41 -20.88 -18.19
CA SER A 360 -32.37 -22.07 -17.33
C SER A 360 -32.72 -21.74 -15.87
N GLN A 361 -33.49 -22.61 -15.21
CA GLN A 361 -33.78 -22.54 -13.78
C GLN A 361 -33.18 -23.71 -13.00
N SER A 362 -32.31 -24.50 -13.63
CA SER A 362 -31.65 -25.64 -13.01
C SER A 362 -30.54 -25.22 -12.06
N SER A 363 -30.09 -26.16 -11.21
CA SER A 363 -28.88 -25.99 -10.41
C SER A 363 -27.69 -25.61 -11.30
N GLY A 364 -26.92 -24.61 -10.90
CA GLY A 364 -25.75 -24.11 -11.64
C GLY A 364 -26.10 -23.08 -12.72
N ALA A 365 -27.38 -22.81 -12.96
CA ALA A 365 -27.81 -21.76 -13.89
C ALA A 365 -27.39 -20.36 -13.42
N GLU A 366 -27.13 -20.17 -12.13
CA GLU A 366 -26.67 -18.91 -11.54
C GLU A 366 -25.34 -18.44 -12.16
N VAL A 367 -24.47 -19.38 -12.54
CA VAL A 367 -23.19 -19.09 -13.17
C VAL A 367 -23.35 -18.85 -14.69
N GLN A 368 -24.27 -19.55 -15.33
CA GLN A 368 -24.45 -19.53 -16.79
C GLN A 368 -25.32 -18.37 -17.28
N LYS A 369 -26.35 -17.96 -16.53
CA LYS A 369 -27.28 -16.90 -16.93
C LYS A 369 -26.60 -15.57 -17.26
N PRO A 370 -25.68 -15.03 -16.43
CA PRO A 370 -25.05 -13.74 -16.74
C PRO A 370 -24.15 -13.84 -17.96
N LEU A 371 -23.40 -14.95 -18.10
CA LEU A 371 -22.54 -15.21 -19.25
C LEU A 371 -23.35 -15.24 -20.55
N ALA A 372 -24.43 -16.03 -20.59
CA ALA A 372 -25.28 -16.16 -21.77
C ALA A 372 -26.03 -14.85 -22.09
N THR A 373 -26.51 -14.13 -21.08
CA THR A 373 -27.23 -12.85 -21.26
C THR A 373 -26.34 -11.81 -21.93
N VAL A 374 -25.08 -11.68 -21.49
CA VAL A 374 -24.12 -10.76 -22.10
C VAL A 374 -23.87 -11.11 -23.57
N VAL A 375 -23.65 -12.39 -23.87
CA VAL A 375 -23.36 -12.84 -25.23
C VAL A 375 -24.56 -12.61 -26.15
N ILE A 376 -25.78 -12.95 -25.73
CA ILE A 376 -27.00 -12.74 -26.54
C ILE A 376 -27.25 -11.25 -26.77
N GLY A 377 -27.29 -10.44 -25.70
CA GLY A 377 -27.54 -9.00 -25.80
C GLY A 377 -26.49 -8.30 -26.64
N GLY A 378 -25.23 -8.69 -26.44
CA GLY A 378 -24.10 -8.19 -27.20
C GLY A 378 -24.16 -8.59 -28.67
N LEU A 379 -24.54 -9.81 -29.01
CA LEU A 379 -24.69 -10.26 -30.40
C LEU A 379 -25.83 -9.55 -31.12
N VAL A 380 -26.96 -9.33 -30.46
CA VAL A 380 -28.08 -8.57 -31.04
C VAL A 380 -27.63 -7.16 -31.42
N SER A 381 -26.99 -6.45 -30.48
CA SER A 381 -26.48 -5.11 -30.72
C SER A 381 -25.34 -5.10 -31.75
N ALA A 382 -24.37 -6.01 -31.62
CA ALA A 382 -23.23 -6.13 -32.53
C ALA A 382 -23.71 -6.39 -33.96
N THR A 383 -24.64 -7.32 -34.17
CA THR A 383 -25.08 -7.71 -35.52
C THR A 383 -25.77 -6.55 -36.22
N PHE A 384 -26.66 -5.83 -35.52
CA PHE A 384 -27.32 -4.65 -36.06
C PHE A 384 -26.33 -3.51 -36.34
N LEU A 385 -25.48 -3.19 -35.36
CA LEU A 385 -24.57 -2.05 -35.45
C LEU A 385 -23.40 -2.32 -36.41
N THR A 386 -22.87 -3.54 -36.50
CA THR A 386 -21.77 -3.87 -37.42
C THR A 386 -22.22 -3.83 -38.88
N LEU A 387 -23.40 -4.35 -39.22
CA LEU A 387 -23.91 -4.28 -40.61
C LEU A 387 -24.16 -2.84 -41.08
N TYR A 388 -24.27 -1.88 -40.17
CA TYR A 388 -24.49 -0.47 -40.50
C TYR A 388 -23.21 0.37 -40.39
N ILE A 389 -22.52 0.30 -39.25
CA ILE A 389 -21.36 1.13 -38.92
C ILE A 389 -20.11 0.68 -39.69
N LEU A 390 -19.89 -0.63 -39.84
CA LEU A 390 -18.68 -1.16 -40.46
C LEU A 390 -18.56 -0.77 -41.95
N PRO A 391 -19.64 -0.83 -42.77
CA PRO A 391 -19.60 -0.30 -44.14
C PRO A 391 -19.32 1.20 -44.20
N ILE A 392 -19.90 2.00 -43.29
CA ILE A 392 -19.65 3.45 -43.24
C ILE A 392 -18.18 3.73 -42.92
N LEU A 393 -17.63 3.05 -41.92
CA LEU A 393 -16.22 3.18 -41.55
C LEU A 393 -15.29 2.74 -42.68
N TYR A 394 -15.66 1.71 -43.44
CA TYR A 394 -14.92 1.27 -44.63
C TYR A 394 -14.92 2.35 -45.73
N LEU A 395 -16.06 2.96 -46.03
CA LEU A 395 -16.18 4.05 -47.02
C LEU A 395 -15.38 5.30 -46.61
N VAL A 396 -15.42 5.63 -45.33
CA VAL A 396 -14.65 6.74 -44.77
C VAL A 396 -13.16 6.44 -44.89
N ALA A 397 -12.73 5.23 -44.52
CA ALA A 397 -11.33 4.83 -44.61
C ALA A 397 -10.78 4.83 -46.04
N ASP A 398 -11.57 4.44 -47.04
CA ASP A 398 -11.14 4.38 -48.44
C ASP A 398 -10.93 5.78 -49.06
N LYS A 399 -11.66 6.80 -48.57
CA LYS A 399 -11.47 8.21 -48.96
C LYS A 399 -10.28 8.86 -48.27
N ILE A 400 -9.81 8.30 -47.17
CA ILE A 400 -8.75 8.86 -46.37
C ILE A 400 -7.39 8.28 -46.82
N LYS A 401 -6.70 9.00 -47.71
CA LYS A 401 -5.26 8.80 -47.95
C LYS A 401 -4.46 9.39 -46.78
N LEU A 402 -4.52 8.75 -45.62
CA LEU A 402 -3.67 9.09 -44.50
C LEU A 402 -2.22 8.72 -44.84
N ASN A 403 -1.29 9.62 -44.52
CA ASN A 403 0.13 9.44 -44.73
C ASN A 403 0.66 8.36 -43.75
N LYS A 404 1.61 7.50 -44.15
CA LYS A 404 2.12 6.36 -43.34
C LYS A 404 2.51 6.75 -41.90
N ALA A 405 2.96 7.99 -41.68
CA ALA A 405 3.30 8.55 -40.36
C ALA A 405 2.09 8.76 -39.42
N LYS A 406 0.88 9.02 -39.94
CA LYS A 406 -0.33 9.20 -39.13
C LYS A 406 -0.97 7.87 -38.69
N TYR A 407 -0.61 6.75 -39.33
CA TYR A 407 -0.99 5.41 -38.88
C TYR A 407 -0.40 5.10 -37.51
N ALA A 408 0.86 5.49 -37.27
CA ALA A 408 1.53 5.32 -35.98
C ALA A 408 0.91 6.20 -34.87
N ALA A 409 0.44 7.40 -35.21
CA ALA A 409 -0.23 8.29 -34.26
C ALA A 409 -1.64 7.79 -33.87
N ALA A 410 -2.40 7.22 -34.81
CA ALA A 410 -3.70 6.62 -34.52
C ALA A 410 -3.59 5.33 -33.68
N ILE A 411 -2.51 4.55 -33.87
CA ILE A 411 -2.13 3.41 -33.02
C ILE A 411 -1.91 3.87 -31.57
N LEU A 412 -1.18 4.97 -31.35
CA LEU A 412 -0.88 5.50 -30.01
C LEU A 412 -2.10 6.06 -29.26
N VAL A 413 -3.08 6.60 -29.98
CA VAL A 413 -4.29 7.18 -29.36
C VAL A 413 -5.29 6.10 -28.97
N VAL A 414 -5.35 4.96 -29.68
CA VAL A 414 -6.36 3.92 -29.39
C VAL A 414 -5.82 2.73 -28.60
N LEU A 415 -4.50 2.46 -28.66
CA LEU A 415 -3.82 1.71 -27.61
C LEU A 415 -3.52 2.58 -26.37
N GLY A 416 -3.84 3.87 -26.44
CA GLY A 416 -3.72 4.86 -25.36
C GLY A 416 -4.75 4.70 -24.25
N PHE A 417 -5.01 3.47 -23.80
CA PHE A 417 -5.40 3.22 -22.40
C PHE A 417 -4.15 2.75 -21.67
N ASN A 418 -3.41 3.71 -21.11
CA ASN A 418 -2.36 3.60 -20.09
C ASN A 418 -1.54 2.29 -20.06
N LEU A 419 -1.12 1.78 -21.21
CA LEU A 419 0.07 0.95 -21.27
C LEU A 419 1.24 1.92 -21.27
N GLN A 420 1.65 2.32 -20.06
CA GLN A 420 3.05 2.69 -19.84
C GLN A 420 3.89 1.42 -20.12
N THR A 421 4.06 1.08 -21.40
CA THR A 421 5.22 0.33 -21.86
C THR A 421 6.38 1.30 -21.75
N ASN A 422 6.84 1.52 -20.53
CA ASN A 422 8.12 2.14 -20.30
C ASN A 422 9.14 1.19 -20.91
N ALA A 423 9.63 1.56 -22.09
CA ALA A 423 10.87 0.99 -22.59
C ALA A 423 11.88 1.08 -21.45
N GLN A 424 12.35 -0.07 -20.98
CA GLN A 424 13.33 -0.13 -19.89
C GLN A 424 14.62 0.48 -20.40
N THR A 425 14.82 1.74 -20.09
CA THR A 425 16.06 2.45 -20.36
C THR A 425 17.07 2.00 -19.32
N LYS A 426 18.15 1.37 -19.80
CA LYS A 426 19.26 0.96 -18.95
C LYS A 426 20.10 2.19 -18.63
N ILE A 427 20.29 2.47 -17.34
CA ILE A 427 21.05 3.62 -16.87
C ILE A 427 22.20 3.19 -15.95
N GLY A 428 23.31 3.93 -16.02
CA GLY A 428 24.45 3.79 -15.10
C GLY A 428 24.22 4.50 -13.77
N LEU A 429 25.11 4.27 -12.80
CA LEU A 429 24.99 4.89 -11.46
C LEU A 429 24.99 6.43 -11.50
N SER A 430 25.87 7.03 -12.30
CA SER A 430 25.97 8.50 -12.41
C SER A 430 24.70 9.13 -13.01
N GLU A 431 24.13 8.48 -14.02
CA GLU A 431 22.90 8.92 -14.67
C GLU A 431 21.69 8.75 -13.73
N ALA A 432 21.64 7.65 -12.98
CA ALA A 432 20.63 7.43 -11.94
C ALA A 432 20.65 8.54 -10.87
N ILE A 433 21.83 8.96 -10.43
CA ILE A 433 21.99 10.06 -9.48
C ILE A 433 21.46 11.37 -10.07
N GLU A 434 21.77 11.69 -11.33
CA GLU A 434 21.32 12.92 -11.99
C GLU A 434 19.79 12.96 -12.18
N ILE A 435 19.20 11.84 -12.61
CA ILE A 435 17.74 11.69 -12.74
C ILE A 435 17.07 11.84 -11.38
N ALA A 436 17.59 11.20 -10.33
CA ALA A 436 17.04 11.32 -8.99
C ALA A 436 17.09 12.78 -8.48
N LEU A 437 18.23 13.44 -8.63
CA LEU A 437 18.40 14.81 -8.14
C LEU A 437 17.48 15.82 -8.85
N SER A 438 17.18 15.60 -10.13
CA SER A 438 16.33 16.48 -10.93
C SER A 438 14.83 16.23 -10.76
N ASN A 439 14.40 14.97 -10.61
CA ASN A 439 12.97 14.61 -10.63
C ASN A 439 12.38 14.25 -9.25
N ASN A 440 13.20 14.04 -8.22
CA ASN A 440 12.69 13.61 -6.92
C ASN A 440 11.93 14.74 -6.19
N PRO A 441 10.74 14.47 -5.62
CA PRO A 441 9.96 15.50 -4.92
C PRO A 441 10.68 16.07 -3.68
N LYS A 442 11.55 15.30 -3.02
CA LYS A 442 12.34 15.77 -1.87
C LYS A 442 13.28 16.91 -2.28
N THR A 443 13.97 16.78 -3.42
CA THR A 443 14.90 17.81 -3.89
C THR A 443 14.16 19.03 -4.45
N ALA A 444 13.05 18.82 -5.15
CA ALA A 444 12.17 19.89 -5.62
C ALA A 444 11.58 20.70 -4.44
N ALA A 445 11.10 20.03 -3.39
CA ALA A 445 10.60 20.68 -2.17
C ALA A 445 11.70 21.50 -1.48
N ALA A 446 12.92 20.96 -1.38
CA ALA A 446 14.05 21.69 -0.82
C ALA A 446 14.45 22.91 -1.65
N GLU A 447 14.39 22.84 -2.99
CA GLU A 447 14.62 23.99 -3.86
C GLU A 447 13.52 25.06 -3.71
N LEU A 448 12.26 24.64 -3.66
CA LEU A 448 11.13 25.54 -3.41
C LEU A 448 11.23 26.22 -2.04
N GLN A 449 11.74 25.53 -1.02
CA GLN A 449 11.99 26.11 0.30
C GLN A 449 13.04 27.23 0.24
N VAL A 450 14.10 27.06 -0.56
CA VAL A 450 15.09 28.13 -0.80
C VAL A 450 14.43 29.31 -1.51
N LYS A 451 13.66 29.07 -2.58
CA LYS A 451 12.92 30.12 -3.31
C LYS A 451 11.91 30.85 -2.41
N TYR A 452 11.23 30.13 -1.52
CA TYR A 452 10.32 30.69 -0.52
C TYR A 452 11.05 31.66 0.42
N ARG A 453 12.20 31.26 0.97
CA ARG A 453 13.01 32.16 1.84
C ARG A 453 13.58 33.34 1.07
N GLN A 454 13.96 33.16 -0.19
CA GLN A 454 14.39 34.26 -1.07
C GLN A 454 13.26 35.25 -1.36
N ALA A 455 12.03 34.77 -1.58
CA ALA A 455 10.86 35.63 -1.77
C ALA A 455 10.54 36.44 -0.51
N LEU A 456 10.59 35.80 0.68
CA LEU A 456 10.40 36.47 1.96
C LEU A 456 11.48 37.53 2.26
N LYS A 457 12.67 37.46 1.65
CA LYS A 457 13.69 38.50 1.85
C LYS A 457 13.17 39.90 1.52
N LYS A 458 12.25 40.04 0.56
CA LYS A 458 11.65 41.33 0.19
C LYS A 458 10.78 41.93 1.31
N SER A 459 10.27 41.14 2.25
CA SER A 459 9.55 41.67 3.42
C SER A 459 10.48 42.26 4.49
N SER A 460 11.80 42.14 4.35
CA SER A 460 12.75 42.77 5.28
C SER A 460 12.66 44.29 5.30
N THR A 461 12.05 44.90 4.28
CA THR A 461 11.81 46.34 4.14
C THR A 461 10.31 46.65 4.14
N GLU A 462 9.47 45.76 4.68
CA GLU A 462 8.04 45.99 4.79
C GLU A 462 7.78 47.17 5.73
N ILE A 463 7.12 48.18 5.19
CA ILE A 463 6.68 49.35 5.94
C ILE A 463 5.25 49.06 6.42
N PRO A 464 4.92 49.28 7.71
CA PRO A 464 3.55 49.14 8.21
C PRO A 464 2.54 49.93 7.37
N LYS A 465 1.28 49.48 7.35
CA LYS A 465 0.23 50.15 6.58
C LYS A 465 0.04 51.59 7.06
N THR A 466 -0.18 52.50 6.11
CA THR A 466 -0.54 53.87 6.43
C THR A 466 -1.94 53.91 7.04
N GLU A 467 -2.07 54.55 8.20
CA GLU A 467 -3.34 54.70 8.88
C GLU A 467 -4.04 55.98 8.41
N VAL A 468 -5.27 55.82 7.95
CA VAL A 468 -6.16 56.93 7.59
C VAL A 468 -7.28 56.97 8.62
N LEU A 469 -7.30 58.01 9.44
CA LEU A 469 -8.35 58.23 10.42
C LEU A 469 -9.26 59.37 9.95
N LEU A 470 -10.56 59.09 9.89
CA LEU A 470 -11.60 60.09 9.66
C LEU A 470 -12.42 60.22 10.94
N MET A 471 -12.46 61.41 11.50
CA MET A 471 -13.33 61.77 12.62
C MET A 471 -14.36 62.79 12.13
N GLN A 472 -15.62 62.58 12.49
CA GLN A 472 -16.73 63.48 12.14
C GLN A 472 -17.69 63.61 13.34
N GLY A 473 -18.13 64.83 13.64
CA GLY A 473 -19.03 65.14 14.77
C GLY A 473 -18.45 66.18 15.72
N GLN A 474 -19.07 66.36 16.90
CA GLN A 474 -18.73 67.42 17.88
C GLN A 474 -17.45 67.10 18.69
N TYR A 475 -16.29 66.96 18.05
CA TYR A 475 -15.03 66.68 18.76
C TYR A 475 -14.13 67.93 18.95
N ASN A 476 -14.36 69.02 18.21
CA ASN A 476 -13.64 70.29 18.36
C ASN A 476 -14.55 71.51 18.59
N SER A 477 -15.77 71.54 18.05
CA SER A 477 -16.78 72.59 18.29
C SER A 477 -18.14 72.00 18.71
N TYR A 478 -19.05 72.85 19.17
CA TYR A 478 -20.44 72.49 19.51
C TYR A 478 -21.29 72.13 18.27
N HIS A 479 -20.78 72.37 17.05
CA HIS A 479 -21.47 72.06 15.81
C HIS A 479 -21.23 70.61 15.35
N SER A 480 -22.26 69.97 14.78
CA SER A 480 -22.21 68.57 14.31
C SER A 480 -21.35 68.34 13.06
N ASP A 481 -20.86 69.41 12.44
CA ASP A 481 -20.34 69.40 11.08
C ASP A 481 -18.80 69.40 11.02
N ASP A 482 -18.14 69.28 12.17
CA ASP A 482 -16.68 69.20 12.24
C ASP A 482 -16.16 67.89 11.66
N ASN A 483 -15.05 67.96 10.91
CA ASN A 483 -14.35 66.80 10.38
C ASN A 483 -12.82 66.93 10.48
N ASN A 484 -12.15 65.83 10.79
CA ASN A 484 -10.70 65.71 10.84
C ASN A 484 -10.30 64.48 10.04
N VAL A 485 -9.43 64.71 9.06
CA VAL A 485 -8.75 63.65 8.33
C VAL A 485 -7.29 63.65 8.77
N THR A 486 -6.83 62.54 9.33
CA THR A 486 -5.44 62.34 9.73
C THR A 486 -4.85 61.16 8.98
N LEU A 487 -3.73 61.40 8.31
CA LEU A 487 -2.89 60.38 7.70
C LEU A 487 -1.67 60.17 8.60
N THR A 488 -1.43 58.96 9.08
CA THR A 488 -0.26 58.64 9.91
C THR A 488 0.49 57.45 9.35
N GLN A 489 1.80 57.59 9.19
CA GLN A 489 2.70 56.50 8.84
C GLN A 489 3.60 56.20 10.05
N SER A 490 3.46 55.00 10.63
CA SER A 490 4.37 54.50 11.65
C SER A 490 5.54 53.76 10.98
N LEU A 491 6.76 54.08 11.38
CA LEU A 491 8.00 53.49 10.88
C LEU A 491 8.78 52.87 12.06
N PRO A 492 9.05 51.55 12.03
CA PRO A 492 9.94 50.91 12.99
C PRO A 492 11.33 51.56 12.98
N PHE A 493 12.03 51.51 14.11
CA PHE A 493 13.36 52.10 14.22
C PHE A 493 14.33 51.53 13.15
N PRO A 494 15.18 52.34 12.49
CA PRO A 494 15.95 51.91 11.32
C PRO A 494 16.82 50.65 11.51
N THR A 495 17.31 50.39 12.74
CA THR A 495 18.11 49.19 13.04
C THR A 495 17.32 47.89 12.97
N PHE A 496 15.99 47.94 13.04
CA PHE A 496 15.10 46.79 12.85
C PHE A 496 15.24 46.19 11.45
N PHE A 497 15.18 47.02 10.40
CA PHE A 497 15.29 46.56 9.00
C PHE A 497 16.63 45.87 8.73
N GLY A 498 17.74 46.39 9.29
CA GLY A 498 19.06 45.77 9.18
C GLY A 498 19.13 44.40 9.87
N ALA A 499 18.56 44.28 11.08
CA ALA A 499 18.51 43.01 11.80
C ALA A 499 17.61 41.98 11.13
N GLN A 500 16.46 42.42 10.60
CA GLN A 500 15.50 41.58 9.87
C GLN A 500 16.09 41.07 8.54
N ASN A 501 16.76 41.94 7.78
CA ASN A 501 17.44 41.55 6.54
C ASN A 501 18.56 40.52 6.81
N LYS A 502 19.34 40.72 7.89
CA LYS A 502 20.36 39.75 8.30
C LYS A 502 19.76 38.41 8.72
N LEU A 503 18.63 38.40 9.44
CA LEU A 503 17.90 37.17 9.77
C LEU A 503 17.47 36.41 8.51
N ASN A 504 16.84 37.11 7.56
CA ASN A 504 16.39 36.50 6.31
C ASN A 504 17.56 35.94 5.48
N ASN A 505 18.71 36.62 5.44
CA ASN A 505 19.92 36.08 4.78
C ASN A 505 20.43 34.79 5.46
N LEU A 506 20.43 34.71 6.80
CA LEU A 506 20.81 33.50 7.53
C LEU A 506 19.81 32.36 7.29
N GLN A 507 18.51 32.65 7.25
CA GLN A 507 17.48 31.65 6.94
C GLN A 507 17.61 31.12 5.49
N ILE A 508 17.99 31.96 4.53
CA ILE A 508 18.29 31.52 3.15
C ILE A 508 19.51 30.59 3.15
N LYS A 509 20.59 30.97 3.85
CA LYS A 509 21.80 30.14 3.95
C LYS A 509 21.50 28.78 4.61
N SER A 510 20.72 28.76 5.68
CA SER A 510 20.28 27.53 6.35
C SER A 510 19.44 26.65 5.41
N ALA A 511 18.51 27.23 4.64
CA ALA A 511 17.73 26.50 3.64
C ALA A 511 18.60 25.94 2.49
N GLN A 512 19.64 26.66 2.07
CA GLN A 512 20.59 26.19 1.05
C GLN A 512 21.42 25.00 1.56
N LEU A 513 21.89 25.05 2.81
CA LEU A 513 22.59 23.92 3.43
C LEU A 513 21.67 22.71 3.60
N GLN A 514 20.42 22.92 4.02
CA GLN A 514 19.42 21.85 4.12
C GLN A 514 19.16 21.22 2.75
N GLN A 515 19.10 22.02 1.68
CA GLN A 515 18.98 21.50 0.31
C GLN A 515 20.18 20.62 -0.07
N GLN A 516 21.40 20.99 0.33
CA GLN A 516 22.59 20.17 0.09
C GLN A 516 22.55 18.85 0.87
N VAL A 517 22.11 18.86 2.14
CA VAL A 517 21.89 17.64 2.94
C VAL A 517 20.91 16.71 2.22
N THR A 518 19.72 17.21 1.86
CA THR A 518 18.70 16.40 1.18
C THR A 518 19.19 15.84 -0.15
N LYS A 519 20.03 16.58 -0.89
CA LYS A 519 20.68 16.07 -2.10
C LYS A 519 21.64 14.93 -1.77
N ASN A 520 22.53 15.09 -0.80
CA ASN A 520 23.50 14.07 -0.42
C ASN A 520 22.86 12.80 0.15
N GLU A 521 21.79 12.95 0.96
CA GLU A 521 20.99 11.82 1.44
C GLU A 521 20.38 11.03 0.27
N LEU A 522 19.79 11.73 -0.71
CA LEU A 522 19.24 11.08 -1.89
C LEU A 522 20.32 10.37 -2.72
N VAL A 523 21.51 10.96 -2.87
CA VAL A 523 22.63 10.30 -3.53
C VAL A 523 23.03 9.00 -2.82
N LEU A 524 23.09 9.01 -1.47
CA LEU A 524 23.37 7.80 -0.68
C LEU A 524 22.28 6.73 -0.88
N GLU A 525 21.00 7.11 -0.80
CA GLU A 525 19.85 6.21 -1.02
C GLU A 525 19.93 5.56 -2.41
N VAL A 526 20.21 6.34 -3.46
CA VAL A 526 20.34 5.86 -4.84
C VAL A 526 21.55 4.93 -5.01
N LYS A 527 22.71 5.30 -4.46
CA LYS A 527 23.93 4.46 -4.48
C LYS A 527 23.69 3.08 -3.86
N LYS A 528 23.06 3.03 -2.67
CA LYS A 528 22.73 1.77 -1.99
C LYS A 528 21.71 0.95 -2.74
N ALA A 529 20.66 1.58 -3.29
CA ALA A 529 19.65 0.88 -4.08
C ALA A 529 20.23 0.29 -5.37
N TYR A 530 21.11 1.03 -6.06
CA TYR A 530 21.82 0.56 -7.25
C TYR A 530 22.75 -0.62 -6.93
N ASN A 531 23.54 -0.52 -5.85
CA ASN A 531 24.43 -1.58 -5.37
C ASN A 531 23.67 -2.86 -4.98
N GLN A 532 22.50 -2.73 -4.35
CA GLN A 532 21.61 -3.85 -4.05
C GLN A 532 21.11 -4.54 -5.33
N LEU A 533 20.73 -3.78 -6.36
CA LEU A 533 20.29 -4.36 -7.63
C LEU A 533 21.42 -5.07 -8.38
N GLN A 534 22.63 -4.49 -8.41
CA GLN A 534 23.80 -5.15 -8.99
C GLN A 534 24.11 -6.48 -8.27
N PHE A 535 24.08 -6.49 -6.94
CA PHE A 535 24.21 -7.71 -6.15
C PHE A 535 23.17 -8.77 -6.55
N LEU A 536 21.88 -8.40 -6.59
CA LEU A 536 20.81 -9.34 -6.95
C LEU A 536 20.97 -9.90 -8.38
N TYR A 537 21.44 -9.10 -9.34
CA TYR A 537 21.75 -9.59 -10.68
C TYR A 537 22.93 -10.58 -10.71
N GLN A 538 23.96 -10.39 -9.86
CA GLN A 538 25.02 -11.39 -9.73
C GLN A 538 24.52 -12.69 -9.09
N ILE A 539 23.64 -12.60 -8.08
CA ILE A 539 22.98 -13.78 -7.50
C ILE A 539 22.09 -14.47 -8.54
N GLN A 540 21.44 -13.72 -9.42
CA GLN A 540 20.62 -14.30 -10.50
C GLN A 540 21.49 -15.09 -11.47
N LYS A 541 22.61 -14.52 -11.93
CA LYS A 541 23.59 -15.21 -12.78
C LYS A 541 24.09 -16.50 -12.12
N LEU A 542 24.40 -16.46 -10.83
CA LEU A 542 24.84 -17.62 -10.05
C LEU A 542 23.76 -18.70 -9.91
N LEU A 543 22.51 -18.32 -9.60
CA LEU A 543 21.41 -19.27 -9.45
C LEU A 543 20.98 -19.89 -10.79
N VAL A 544 21.04 -19.14 -11.89
CA VAL A 544 20.82 -19.68 -13.25
C VAL A 544 21.87 -20.74 -13.59
N GLN A 545 23.15 -20.50 -13.27
CA GLN A 545 24.20 -21.51 -13.44
C GLN A 545 23.95 -22.74 -12.56
N THR A 546 23.55 -22.52 -11.30
CA THR A 546 23.29 -23.59 -10.33
C THR A 546 22.07 -24.43 -10.74
N ASP A 547 21.00 -23.81 -11.22
CA ASP A 547 19.81 -24.47 -11.77
C ASP A 547 20.18 -25.34 -12.98
N SER A 548 20.98 -24.82 -13.91
CA SER A 548 21.47 -25.59 -15.06
C SER A 548 22.24 -26.85 -14.65
N ILE A 549 23.10 -26.74 -13.62
CA ILE A 549 23.85 -27.89 -13.07
C ILE A 549 22.87 -28.90 -12.44
N PHE A 550 21.90 -28.46 -11.64
CA PHE A 550 20.94 -29.36 -10.99
C PHE A 550 19.97 -30.04 -11.98
N VAL A 551 19.57 -29.36 -13.04
CA VAL A 551 18.76 -29.95 -14.12
C VAL A 551 19.54 -31.02 -14.88
N GLN A 552 20.82 -30.79 -15.18
CA GLN A 552 21.68 -31.82 -15.78
C GLN A 552 21.88 -33.00 -14.83
N PHE A 553 22.03 -32.72 -13.55
CA PHE A 553 22.18 -33.72 -12.50
C PHE A 553 20.93 -34.59 -12.33
N GLU A 554 19.73 -33.99 -12.31
CA GLU A 554 18.45 -34.71 -12.27
C GLU A 554 18.28 -35.65 -13.46
N LYS A 555 18.64 -35.19 -14.67
CA LYS A 555 18.61 -36.02 -15.88
C LYS A 555 19.55 -37.22 -15.77
N ALA A 556 20.79 -37.01 -15.31
CA ALA A 556 21.76 -38.09 -15.13
C ALA A 556 21.32 -39.09 -14.05
N ALA A 557 20.82 -38.62 -12.91
CA ALA A 557 20.31 -39.47 -11.83
C ALA A 557 19.07 -40.28 -12.27
N THR A 558 18.18 -39.66 -13.06
CA THR A 558 17.01 -40.36 -13.62
C THR A 558 17.42 -41.46 -14.60
N ALA A 559 18.40 -41.20 -15.47
CA ALA A 559 18.92 -42.19 -16.41
C ALA A 559 19.54 -43.40 -15.70
N ARG A 560 20.36 -43.15 -14.66
CA ARG A 560 20.98 -44.23 -13.85
C ARG A 560 19.96 -45.04 -13.05
N TYR A 561 18.89 -44.40 -12.56
CA TYR A 561 17.80 -45.12 -11.91
C TYR A 561 17.05 -46.02 -12.92
N THR A 562 16.79 -45.53 -14.14
CA THR A 562 16.12 -46.34 -15.17
C THR A 562 16.99 -47.51 -15.68
N SER A 563 18.31 -47.42 -15.61
CA SER A 563 19.23 -48.53 -15.92
C SER A 563 19.47 -49.49 -14.75
N GLY A 564 18.92 -49.21 -13.56
CA GLY A 564 19.10 -50.03 -12.35
C GLY A 564 20.42 -49.77 -11.59
N GLU A 565 21.19 -48.77 -11.99
CA GLU A 565 22.51 -48.42 -11.42
C GLU A 565 22.46 -47.39 -10.29
N ALA A 566 21.28 -46.87 -9.95
CA ALA A 566 21.09 -45.88 -8.88
C ALA A 566 19.84 -46.15 -8.05
N THR A 567 19.81 -45.66 -6.81
CA THR A 567 18.68 -45.81 -5.90
C THR A 567 17.56 -44.80 -6.19
N LEU A 568 16.32 -45.12 -5.78
CA LEU A 568 15.21 -44.16 -5.82
C LEU A 568 15.52 -42.90 -5.01
N MET A 569 16.25 -43.05 -3.90
CA MET A 569 16.67 -41.94 -3.03
C MET A 569 17.55 -40.94 -3.77
N GLU A 570 18.52 -41.39 -4.57
CA GLU A 570 19.38 -40.52 -5.39
C GLU A 570 18.59 -39.74 -6.44
N LYS A 571 17.69 -40.42 -7.17
CA LYS A 571 16.79 -39.77 -8.14
C LYS A 571 15.91 -38.72 -7.46
N SER A 572 15.24 -39.09 -6.36
CA SER A 572 14.35 -38.20 -5.63
C SER A 572 15.09 -36.99 -5.06
N THR A 573 16.30 -37.19 -4.53
CA THR A 573 17.11 -36.10 -3.99
C THR A 573 17.59 -35.15 -5.10
N ALA A 574 17.98 -35.67 -6.27
CA ALA A 574 18.35 -34.84 -7.42
C ALA A 574 17.16 -33.99 -7.92
N SER A 575 15.97 -34.57 -8.00
CA SER A 575 14.75 -33.85 -8.38
C SER A 575 14.37 -32.77 -7.37
N LEU A 576 14.46 -33.08 -6.06
CA LEU A 576 14.24 -32.10 -4.99
C LEU A 576 15.19 -30.91 -5.08
N GLN A 577 16.47 -31.14 -5.39
CA GLN A 577 17.46 -30.06 -5.52
C GLN A 577 17.21 -29.17 -6.75
N ALA A 578 16.82 -29.76 -7.88
CA ALA A 578 16.42 -28.99 -9.07
C ALA A 578 15.17 -28.14 -8.78
N MET A 579 14.17 -28.70 -8.09
CA MET A 579 12.98 -27.94 -7.67
C MET A 579 13.32 -26.82 -6.69
N GLU A 580 14.22 -27.07 -5.72
CA GLU A 580 14.67 -26.07 -4.76
C GLU A 580 15.40 -24.90 -5.45
N ALA A 581 16.31 -25.20 -6.38
CA ALA A 581 17.04 -24.19 -7.15
C ALA A 581 16.09 -23.30 -7.98
N LYS A 582 15.11 -23.92 -8.66
CA LYS A 582 14.07 -23.21 -9.41
C LYS A 582 13.19 -22.34 -8.52
N ASN A 583 12.85 -22.81 -7.32
CA ASN A 583 12.10 -22.03 -6.34
C ASN A 583 12.90 -20.82 -5.84
N LYS A 584 14.19 -21.00 -5.52
CA LYS A 584 15.09 -19.90 -5.12
C LYS A 584 15.23 -18.85 -6.23
N LEU A 585 15.34 -19.27 -7.48
CA LEU A 585 15.39 -18.37 -8.63
C LEU A 585 14.10 -17.54 -8.75
N LYS A 586 12.93 -18.17 -8.60
CA LYS A 586 11.64 -17.46 -8.61
C LYS A 586 11.49 -16.48 -7.45
N GLN A 587 11.97 -16.82 -6.25
CA GLN A 587 12.01 -15.90 -5.11
C GLN A 587 12.91 -14.69 -5.40
N LEU A 588 14.08 -14.92 -6.01
CA LEU A 588 15.00 -13.86 -6.39
C LEU A 588 14.40 -12.92 -7.45
N GLU A 589 13.67 -13.44 -8.44
CA GLU A 589 12.96 -12.60 -9.43
C GLU A 589 11.97 -11.65 -8.76
N LEU A 590 11.24 -12.12 -7.75
CA LEU A 590 10.33 -11.28 -6.97
C LEU A 590 11.09 -10.22 -6.15
N GLN A 591 12.24 -10.58 -5.57
CA GLN A 591 13.11 -9.64 -4.85
C GLN A 591 13.73 -8.58 -5.75
N ILE A 592 14.17 -8.96 -6.97
CA ILE A 592 14.63 -8.03 -8.00
C ILE A 592 13.52 -7.05 -8.33
N ASN A 593 12.31 -7.54 -8.64
CA ASN A 593 11.18 -6.67 -8.96
C ASN A 593 10.87 -5.68 -7.83
N SER A 594 10.87 -6.14 -6.57
CA SER A 594 10.66 -5.27 -5.41
C SER A 594 11.76 -4.21 -5.25
N SER A 595 13.03 -4.61 -5.37
CA SER A 595 14.18 -3.69 -5.31
C SER A 595 14.17 -2.70 -6.48
N MET A 596 13.69 -3.14 -7.64
CA MET A 596 13.55 -2.33 -8.85
C MET A 596 12.48 -1.25 -8.68
N THR A 597 11.36 -1.58 -8.04
CA THR A 597 10.33 -0.61 -7.67
C THR A 597 10.86 0.41 -6.66
N GLN A 598 11.61 -0.03 -5.65
CA GLN A 598 12.23 0.87 -4.68
C GLN A 598 13.21 1.85 -5.35
N PHE A 599 14.09 1.34 -6.22
CA PHE A 599 15.01 2.15 -7.01
C PHE A 599 14.28 3.18 -7.89
N ASN A 600 13.27 2.75 -8.65
CA ASN A 600 12.50 3.66 -9.50
C ASN A 600 11.68 4.70 -8.69
N THR A 601 11.27 4.37 -7.47
CA THR A 601 10.61 5.32 -6.55
C THR A 601 11.58 6.43 -6.15
N LEU A 602 12.87 6.12 -5.97
CA LEU A 602 13.90 7.13 -5.68
C LEU A 602 14.18 8.03 -6.89
N LEU A 603 14.15 7.47 -8.10
CA LEU A 603 14.31 8.25 -9.33
C LEU A 603 13.11 9.15 -9.62
N ASN A 604 11.90 8.69 -9.30
CA ASN A 604 10.62 9.37 -9.56
C ASN A 604 10.50 9.88 -11.01
N GLY A 605 11.05 9.14 -11.98
CA GLY A 605 10.96 9.50 -13.39
C GLY A 605 9.69 9.01 -14.05
N ASN A 606 9.32 9.63 -15.17
CA ASN A 606 8.14 9.25 -15.96
C ASN A 606 8.32 7.90 -16.68
N THR A 607 9.56 7.41 -16.77
CA THR A 607 9.91 6.10 -17.33
C THR A 607 10.43 5.16 -16.26
N PHE A 608 10.13 3.87 -16.40
CA PHE A 608 10.71 2.81 -15.59
C PHE A 608 12.11 2.49 -16.11
N TYR A 609 13.13 2.80 -15.32
CA TYR A 609 14.54 2.57 -15.63
C TYR A 609 14.97 1.19 -15.16
N SER A 610 15.92 0.58 -15.86
CA SER A 610 16.69 -0.61 -15.43
C SER A 610 18.17 -0.26 -15.25
N ILE A 611 18.93 -1.05 -14.49
CA ILE A 611 20.37 -0.79 -14.35
C ILE A 611 21.17 -1.46 -15.48
N THR A 612 22.28 -0.85 -15.87
CA THR A 612 23.26 -1.43 -16.80
C THR A 612 23.89 -2.70 -16.23
N ASP A 613 24.26 -3.64 -17.11
CA ASP A 613 24.98 -4.87 -16.72
C ASP A 613 26.49 -4.58 -16.62
N GLU A 614 26.85 -3.63 -15.75
CA GLU A 614 28.24 -3.29 -15.45
C GLU A 614 28.86 -4.33 -14.50
N GLU A 615 30.19 -4.48 -14.55
CA GLU A 615 30.90 -5.39 -13.66
C GLU A 615 30.72 -4.94 -12.20
N PHE A 616 30.28 -5.87 -11.36
CA PHE A 616 30.08 -5.62 -9.94
C PHE A 616 31.41 -5.74 -9.19
N LEU A 617 32.14 -4.63 -9.12
CA LEU A 617 33.48 -4.56 -8.56
C LEU A 617 33.49 -3.82 -7.21
N PRO A 618 34.44 -4.14 -6.31
CA PRO A 618 34.66 -3.37 -5.10
C PRO A 618 35.21 -1.99 -5.44
N ILE A 619 34.72 -0.96 -4.74
CA ILE A 619 35.19 0.42 -4.93
C ILE A 619 36.57 0.59 -4.27
N LEU A 620 37.61 0.56 -5.10
CA LEU A 620 38.99 0.77 -4.69
C LEU A 620 39.27 2.27 -4.51
N GLN A 621 38.80 2.84 -3.40
CA GLN A 621 39.16 4.19 -2.97
C GLN A 621 39.73 4.15 -1.56
N ASP A 622 40.92 4.74 -1.39
CA ASP A 622 41.50 4.96 -0.06
C ASP A 622 40.64 5.96 0.70
N ILE A 623 39.84 5.46 1.65
CA ILE A 623 39.12 6.31 2.58
C ILE A 623 40.16 6.86 3.57
N ILE A 624 40.54 8.11 3.37
CA ILE A 624 41.38 8.83 4.32
C ILE A 624 40.57 9.02 5.61
N ILE A 625 41.00 8.35 6.67
CA ILE A 625 40.46 8.52 8.04
C ILE A 625 41.11 9.78 8.61
N ASP A 626 40.52 10.95 8.34
CA ASP A 626 40.99 12.24 8.82
C ASP A 626 40.08 12.76 9.93
N SER A 627 40.64 13.17 11.07
CA SER A 627 39.91 13.74 12.22
C SER A 627 39.16 15.05 11.91
N LEU A 628 39.48 15.73 10.81
CA LEU A 628 38.84 16.99 10.38
C LEU A 628 37.48 16.79 9.70
N TRP A 629 37.03 15.55 9.45
CA TRP A 629 35.77 15.25 8.77
C TRP A 629 34.53 15.90 9.43
N ILE A 630 34.55 16.05 10.76
CA ILE A 630 33.44 16.60 11.57
C ILE A 630 33.11 18.04 11.17
N GLN A 631 34.11 18.84 10.80
CA GLN A 631 33.90 20.25 10.44
C GLN A 631 33.23 20.40 9.06
N ASN A 632 33.43 19.42 8.19
CA ASN A 632 32.90 19.42 6.82
C ASN A 632 31.53 18.73 6.69
N ASN A 633 31.03 18.11 7.76
CA ASN A 633 29.74 17.45 7.75
C ASN A 633 28.58 18.47 7.60
N LEU A 634 27.73 18.26 6.61
CA LEU A 634 26.67 19.22 6.24
C LEU A 634 25.56 19.33 7.29
N ASP A 635 25.21 18.22 7.97
CA ASP A 635 24.19 18.24 9.03
C ASP A 635 24.62 19.13 10.21
N LEU A 636 25.90 19.06 10.58
CA LEU A 636 26.47 19.95 11.58
C LEU A 636 26.54 21.40 11.12
N GLN A 637 26.79 21.66 9.83
CA GLN A 637 26.75 23.02 9.29
C GLN A 637 25.32 23.61 9.33
N VAL A 638 24.30 22.81 9.02
CA VAL A 638 22.89 23.21 9.13
C VAL A 638 22.56 23.59 10.58
N LEU A 639 22.87 22.72 11.54
CA LEU A 639 22.61 22.97 12.96
C LEU A 639 23.40 24.17 13.49
N ASN A 640 24.64 24.36 13.03
CA ASN A 640 25.43 25.52 13.37
C ASN A 640 24.80 26.81 12.82
N GLU A 641 24.28 26.80 11.59
CA GLU A 641 23.53 27.95 11.07
C GLU A 641 22.20 28.18 11.77
N GLN A 642 21.52 27.14 12.27
CA GLN A 642 20.32 27.31 13.11
C GLN A 642 20.64 28.04 14.42
N ILE A 643 21.83 27.85 15.01
CA ILE A 643 22.29 28.64 16.15
C ILE A 643 22.42 30.12 15.76
N ASN A 644 22.98 30.42 14.59
CA ASN A 644 23.10 31.80 14.09
C ASN A 644 21.73 32.42 13.84
N VAL A 645 20.79 31.66 13.26
CA VAL A 645 19.40 32.08 13.05
C VAL A 645 18.73 32.41 14.38
N ALA A 646 18.75 31.51 15.36
CA ALA A 646 18.14 31.73 16.67
C ALA A 646 18.74 32.94 17.42
N ASN A 647 20.07 33.13 17.34
CA ASN A 647 20.74 34.30 17.89
C ASN A 647 20.31 35.60 17.19
N GLN A 648 20.09 35.56 15.87
CA GLN A 648 19.64 36.72 15.11
C GLN A 648 18.15 37.01 15.32
N GLU A 649 17.30 36.00 15.51
CA GLU A 649 15.89 36.16 15.91
C GLU A 649 15.77 36.91 17.24
N LYS A 650 16.58 36.54 18.23
CA LYS A 650 16.69 37.30 19.48
C LYS A 650 17.03 38.77 19.22
N ARG A 651 17.99 39.07 18.34
CA ARG A 651 18.37 40.46 17.99
C ARG A 651 17.24 41.22 17.29
N VAL A 652 16.44 40.55 16.46
CA VAL A 652 15.26 41.14 15.83
C VAL A 652 14.21 41.52 16.88
N GLU A 653 13.93 40.65 17.85
CA GLU A 653 12.99 40.98 18.95
C GLU A 653 13.51 42.11 19.84
N VAL A 654 14.83 42.20 20.06
CA VAL A 654 15.44 43.35 20.74
C VAL A 654 15.24 44.64 19.95
N ASN A 655 15.51 44.64 18.64
CA ASN A 655 15.35 45.85 17.83
C ASN A 655 13.88 46.25 17.63
N ARG A 656 12.94 45.29 17.65
CA ARG A 656 11.50 45.55 17.66
C ARG A 656 11.03 46.21 18.96
N SER A 657 11.79 46.08 20.05
CA SER A 657 11.49 46.73 21.33
C SER A 657 11.94 48.20 21.41
N LEU A 658 12.62 48.70 20.37
CA LEU A 658 12.97 50.11 20.26
C LEU A 658 11.73 50.94 19.88
N PRO A 659 11.71 52.25 20.19
CA PRO A 659 10.57 53.12 19.84
C PRO A 659 10.35 53.23 18.34
N ASP A 660 9.08 53.23 17.92
CA ASP A 660 8.70 53.53 16.54
C ASP A 660 8.60 55.04 16.33
N ILE A 661 8.89 55.50 15.11
CA ILE A 661 8.79 56.90 14.71
C ILE A 661 7.55 57.05 13.85
N SER A 662 6.61 57.92 14.22
CA SER A 662 5.44 58.23 13.41
C SER A 662 5.53 59.61 12.79
N ILE A 663 5.17 59.68 11.52
CA ILE A 663 5.05 60.93 10.78
C ILE A 663 3.61 61.01 10.28
N GLY A 664 2.94 62.11 10.58
CA GLY A 664 1.54 62.30 10.19
C GLY A 664 1.27 63.67 9.60
N TYR A 665 0.16 63.73 8.87
CA TYR A 665 -0.41 64.94 8.30
C TYR A 665 -1.89 64.95 8.65
N PHE A 666 -2.38 66.07 9.21
CA PHE A 666 -3.79 66.21 9.53
C PHE A 666 -4.38 67.44 8.85
N SER A 667 -5.67 67.36 8.54
CA SER A 667 -6.49 68.46 8.05
C SER A 667 -7.82 68.44 8.77
N GLN A 668 -8.09 69.47 9.57
CA GLN A 668 -9.28 69.56 10.42
C GLN A 668 -10.01 70.88 10.25
N THR A 669 -11.32 70.88 10.45
CA THR A 669 -12.11 72.09 10.62
C THR A 669 -12.08 72.54 12.08
N LEU A 670 -11.91 73.83 12.33
CA LEU A 670 -12.08 74.43 13.65
C LEU A 670 -13.00 75.64 13.49
N ILE A 671 -14.19 75.58 14.08
CA ILE A 671 -15.16 76.68 14.06
C ILE A 671 -14.99 77.51 15.34
N GLY A 672 -14.54 78.77 15.20
CA GLY A 672 -14.24 79.65 16.33
C GLY A 672 -13.44 80.89 15.95
N THR A 673 -13.11 81.74 16.92
CA THR A 673 -12.25 82.93 16.70
C THR A 673 -10.81 82.51 16.45
N GLU A 674 -10.27 82.83 15.27
CA GLU A 674 -8.96 82.36 14.80
C GLU A 674 -7.77 82.96 15.58
N ASN A 675 -7.95 84.13 16.19
CA ASN A 675 -6.87 84.86 16.85
C ASN A 675 -7.40 85.78 17.96
N HIS A 676 -6.71 85.90 19.10
CA HIS A 676 -7.10 86.82 20.19
C HIS A 676 -6.87 88.31 19.85
N SER A 677 -6.16 88.62 18.76
CA SER A 677 -5.82 89.99 18.36
C SER A 677 -6.56 90.53 17.13
N ASN A 678 -7.26 89.66 16.37
CA ASN A 678 -8.04 90.05 15.20
C ASN A 678 -9.34 89.25 15.19
N ASN A 679 -10.48 89.94 15.09
CA ASN A 679 -11.83 89.38 15.12
C ASN A 679 -12.20 88.56 13.85
N SER A 680 -11.28 87.75 13.30
CA SER A 680 -11.59 86.83 12.20
C SER A 680 -12.19 85.54 12.75
N PHE A 681 -13.36 85.16 12.21
CA PHE A 681 -14.13 83.98 12.61
C PHE A 681 -13.91 82.88 11.58
N ALA A 682 -13.31 81.76 12.00
CA ALA A 682 -13.22 80.56 11.16
C ALA A 682 -14.60 79.91 11.08
N GLY A 683 -15.17 79.87 9.88
CA GLY A 683 -16.41 79.15 9.60
C GLY A 683 -16.18 77.68 9.23
N ALA A 684 -17.25 76.95 8.93
CA ALA A 684 -17.21 75.53 8.56
C ALA A 684 -16.35 75.19 7.31
N ASN A 685 -15.97 76.20 6.51
CA ASN A 685 -15.14 76.06 5.33
C ASN A 685 -13.64 76.28 5.59
N THR A 686 -13.24 76.75 6.78
CA THR A 686 -11.84 77.00 7.11
C THR A 686 -11.17 75.71 7.60
N ARG A 687 -10.17 75.21 6.88
CA ARG A 687 -9.39 74.02 7.25
C ARG A 687 -8.01 74.39 7.77
N PHE A 688 -7.67 73.85 8.93
CA PHE A 688 -6.35 73.92 9.53
C PHE A 688 -5.58 72.65 9.18
N GLN A 689 -4.35 72.82 8.72
CA GLN A 689 -3.47 71.72 8.32
C GLN A 689 -2.17 71.78 9.11
N GLY A 690 -1.59 70.61 9.39
CA GLY A 690 -0.33 70.53 10.12
C GLY A 690 0.34 69.17 9.99
N PHE A 691 1.60 69.13 10.40
CA PHE A 691 2.40 67.91 10.47
C PHE A 691 2.54 67.46 11.93
N THR A 692 2.51 66.16 12.14
CA THR A 692 2.79 65.53 13.44
C THR A 692 4.03 64.68 13.33
N LEU A 693 4.91 64.81 14.33
CA LEU A 693 6.05 63.93 14.55
C LEU A 693 5.84 63.28 15.92
N GLY A 694 5.70 61.96 15.94
CA GLY A 694 5.44 61.19 17.15
C GLY A 694 6.51 60.11 17.36
N VAL A 695 6.66 59.70 18.62
CA VAL A 695 7.49 58.56 19.00
C VAL A 695 6.62 57.62 19.83
N ALA A 696 6.46 56.38 19.38
CA ALA A 696 5.71 55.35 20.10
C ALA A 696 6.63 54.58 21.05
N LEU A 697 6.43 54.76 22.35
CA LEU A 697 7.21 54.09 23.38
C LEU A 697 6.50 52.80 23.84
N PRO A 698 7.18 51.64 23.85
CA PRO A 698 6.59 50.39 24.36
C PRO A 698 6.59 50.38 25.89
N LEU A 699 5.59 51.02 26.50
CA LEU A 699 5.45 51.14 27.96
C LEU A 699 5.19 49.78 28.66
N TRP A 700 4.63 48.81 27.94
CA TRP A 700 4.37 47.46 28.45
C TRP A 700 5.48 46.48 28.03
N TYR A 701 6.63 46.53 28.72
CA TYR A 701 7.85 45.80 28.33
C TYR A 701 7.84 44.29 28.65
N LEU A 702 7.02 43.82 29.59
CA LEU A 702 7.04 42.44 30.10
C LEU A 702 6.89 41.35 29.01
N PRO A 703 5.95 41.43 28.05
CA PRO A 703 5.80 40.44 26.98
C PRO A 703 6.97 40.46 26.00
N THR A 704 7.56 41.64 25.77
CA THR A 704 8.74 41.80 24.90
C THR A 704 9.96 41.18 25.55
N ALA A 705 10.15 41.39 26.86
CA ALA A 705 11.18 40.70 27.65
C ALA A 705 11.00 39.17 27.62
N ALA A 706 9.76 38.68 27.70
CA ALA A 706 9.46 37.26 27.58
C ALA A 706 9.83 36.70 26.20
N LYS A 707 9.54 37.42 25.11
CA LYS A 707 9.95 37.04 23.73
C LYS A 707 11.47 37.01 23.57
N ILE A 708 12.19 37.99 24.11
CA ILE A 708 13.66 38.02 24.10
C ILE A 708 14.24 36.83 24.89
N LYS A 709 13.66 36.50 26.05
CA LYS A 709 14.03 35.33 26.86
C LYS A 709 13.75 34.03 26.11
N ALA A 710 12.60 33.92 25.43
CA ALA A 710 12.27 32.77 24.59
C ALA A 710 13.28 32.58 23.45
N GLY A 711 13.68 33.65 22.75
CA GLY A 711 14.72 33.59 21.72
C GLY A 711 16.09 33.15 22.27
N ALA A 712 16.45 33.56 23.49
CA ALA A 712 17.68 33.09 24.15
C ALA A 712 17.65 31.60 24.52
N LEU A 713 16.48 31.10 24.98
CA LEU A 713 16.26 29.67 25.21
C LEU A 713 16.31 28.89 23.90
N GLN A 714 15.73 29.41 22.82
CA GLN A 714 15.79 28.79 21.49
C GLN A 714 17.23 28.65 20.98
N ALA A 715 18.07 29.68 21.16
CA ALA A 715 19.49 29.60 20.81
C ALA A 715 20.24 28.55 21.66
N SER A 716 19.86 28.39 22.94
CA SER A 716 20.42 27.38 23.83
C SER A 716 20.00 25.96 23.42
N ILE A 717 18.74 25.77 23.00
CA ILE A 717 18.22 24.52 22.46
C ILE A 717 18.96 24.15 21.17
N ALA A 718 19.09 25.09 20.23
CA ALA A 718 19.82 24.88 18.98
C ALA A 718 21.28 24.46 19.24
N LYS A 719 21.94 25.07 20.23
CA LYS A 719 23.29 24.69 20.65
C LYS A 719 23.35 23.28 21.23
N LYS A 720 22.39 22.89 22.08
CA LYS A 720 22.32 21.54 22.65
C LYS A 720 22.03 20.47 21.60
N ASN A 721 21.20 20.79 20.60
CA ASN A 721 20.94 19.91 19.46
C ASN A 721 22.21 19.70 18.62
N TYR A 722 22.99 20.76 18.38
CA TYR A 722 24.30 20.66 17.72
C TYR A 722 25.28 19.76 18.50
N GLU A 723 25.40 19.96 19.82
CA GLU A 723 26.28 19.13 20.68
C GLU A 723 25.85 17.65 20.66
N ASN A 724 24.54 17.37 20.73
CA ASN A 724 24.01 16.02 20.66
C ASN A 724 24.28 15.36 19.31
N MET A 725 23.98 16.06 18.20
CA MET A 725 24.20 15.54 16.84
C MET A 725 25.68 15.29 16.58
N LYS A 726 26.57 16.18 17.06
CA LYS A 726 28.01 15.97 16.98
C LYS A 726 28.44 14.66 17.65
N ASN A 727 27.89 14.35 18.82
CA ASN A 727 28.19 13.09 19.52
C ASN A 727 27.63 11.86 18.78
N ILE A 728 26.44 11.97 18.17
CA ILE A 728 25.84 10.90 17.37
C ILE A 728 26.70 10.62 16.14
N LEU A 729 27.00 11.64 15.34
CA LEU A 729 27.82 11.50 14.14
C LEU A 729 29.21 10.93 14.45
N GLN A 730 29.83 11.36 15.56
CA GLN A 730 31.10 10.79 16.02
C GLN A 730 31.02 9.27 16.24
N LYS A 731 29.95 8.79 16.90
CA LYS A 731 29.72 7.36 17.11
C LYS A 731 29.41 6.64 15.81
N GLU A 732 28.58 7.22 14.94
CA GLU A 732 28.25 6.66 13.64
C GLU A 732 29.48 6.53 12.74
N TYR A 733 30.38 7.52 12.75
CA TYR A 733 31.62 7.45 11.99
C TYR A 733 32.58 6.37 12.50
N LEU A 734 32.76 6.26 13.82
CA LEU A 734 33.56 5.18 14.42
C LEU A 734 32.97 3.81 14.10
N THR A 735 31.64 3.68 14.15
CA THR A 735 30.93 2.46 13.78
C THR A 735 31.08 2.16 12.29
N GLY A 736 30.96 3.17 11.42
CA GLY A 736 31.17 3.06 9.98
C GLY A 736 32.59 2.62 9.63
N ILE A 737 33.62 3.10 10.33
CA ILE A 737 35.00 2.62 10.16
C ILE A 737 35.12 1.15 10.56
N ALA A 738 34.52 0.74 11.69
CA ALA A 738 34.56 -0.65 12.13
C ALA A 738 33.88 -1.58 11.11
N VAL A 739 32.71 -1.19 10.60
CA VAL A 739 31.98 -1.93 9.55
C VAL A 739 32.79 -1.98 8.25
N TYR A 740 33.41 -0.87 7.84
CA TYR A 740 34.28 -0.84 6.66
C TYR A 740 35.47 -1.78 6.80
N LYS A 741 36.19 -1.73 7.93
CA LYS A 741 37.32 -2.64 8.20
C LYS A 741 36.87 -4.10 8.22
N GLN A 742 35.72 -4.40 8.83
CA GLN A 742 35.16 -5.75 8.84
C GLN A 742 34.84 -6.23 7.42
N ALA A 743 34.17 -5.40 6.61
CA ALA A 743 33.84 -5.71 5.23
C ALA A 743 35.10 -5.89 4.36
N GLN A 744 36.15 -5.09 4.60
CA GLN A 744 37.44 -5.21 3.93
C GLN A 744 38.11 -6.56 4.22
N VAL A 745 38.21 -6.96 5.50
CA VAL A 745 38.79 -8.25 5.89
C VAL A 745 37.96 -9.41 5.31
N ASN A 746 36.63 -9.30 5.33
CA ASN A 746 35.74 -10.31 4.77
C ASN A 746 35.92 -10.46 3.25
N LEU A 747 35.99 -9.34 2.53
CA LEU A 747 36.24 -9.32 1.10
C LEU A 747 37.61 -9.91 0.74
N GLU A 748 38.65 -9.59 1.52
CA GLU A 748 39.99 -10.14 1.32
C GLU A 748 40.02 -11.67 1.48
N TYR A 749 39.34 -12.20 2.52
CA TYR A 749 39.20 -13.65 2.72
C TYR A 749 38.54 -14.34 1.52
N TYR A 750 37.41 -13.81 1.03
CA TYR A 750 36.73 -14.43 -0.10
C TYR A 750 37.53 -14.31 -1.40
N THR A 751 38.17 -13.16 -1.65
CA THR A 751 38.93 -12.89 -2.87
C THR A 751 40.21 -13.74 -2.94
N ASN A 752 40.99 -13.79 -1.86
CA ASN A 752 42.31 -14.43 -1.86
C ASN A 752 42.26 -15.92 -1.52
N ALA A 753 41.31 -16.37 -0.69
CA ALA A 753 41.27 -17.74 -0.20
C ALA A 753 40.03 -18.52 -0.65
N ALA A 754 38.82 -18.06 -0.36
CA ALA A 754 37.63 -18.90 -0.50
C ALA A 754 37.20 -19.08 -1.97
N LEU A 755 37.21 -18.04 -2.80
CA LEU A 755 36.75 -18.09 -4.19
C LEU A 755 37.65 -18.95 -5.10
N PRO A 756 39.00 -18.84 -5.05
CA PRO A 756 39.88 -19.74 -5.81
C PRO A 756 39.68 -21.21 -5.43
N ASN A 757 39.57 -21.51 -4.12
CA ASN A 757 39.35 -22.86 -3.61
C ASN A 757 37.97 -23.41 -4.00
N ALA A 758 36.92 -22.58 -3.97
CA ALA A 758 35.58 -22.99 -4.39
C ALA A 758 35.51 -23.29 -5.89
N ASN A 759 36.18 -22.50 -6.73
CA ASN A 759 36.26 -22.78 -8.17
C ASN A 759 37.06 -24.07 -8.46
N LEU A 760 38.14 -24.31 -7.73
CA LEU A 760 38.91 -25.56 -7.83
C LEU A 760 38.07 -26.77 -7.38
N LEU A 761 37.39 -26.65 -6.24
CA LEU A 761 36.51 -27.69 -5.69
C LEU A 761 35.41 -28.08 -6.69
N LEU A 762 34.70 -27.10 -7.25
CA LEU A 762 33.64 -27.37 -8.23
C LEU A 762 34.21 -28.04 -9.49
N LYS A 763 35.35 -27.57 -9.99
CA LYS A 763 36.00 -28.15 -11.18
C LYS A 763 36.44 -29.59 -10.93
N GLN A 764 37.10 -29.87 -9.81
CA GLN A 764 37.52 -31.22 -9.43
C GLN A 764 36.32 -32.14 -9.21
N ALA A 765 35.32 -31.69 -8.45
CA ALA A 765 34.10 -32.45 -8.19
C ALA A 765 33.34 -32.79 -9.49
N GLN A 766 33.28 -31.87 -10.46
CA GLN A 766 32.67 -32.14 -11.77
C GLN A 766 33.45 -33.17 -12.59
N VAL A 767 34.78 -33.14 -12.57
CA VAL A 767 35.62 -34.11 -13.30
C VAL A 767 35.54 -35.48 -12.62
N SER A 768 35.76 -35.56 -11.32
CA SER A 768 35.72 -36.80 -10.56
C SER A 768 34.33 -37.44 -10.58
N TYR A 769 33.24 -36.66 -10.57
CA TYR A 769 31.89 -37.23 -10.68
C TYR A 769 31.63 -37.81 -12.08
N LYS A 770 32.12 -37.17 -13.15
CA LYS A 770 32.05 -37.71 -14.52
C LYS A 770 32.85 -39.00 -14.68
N ASN A 771 33.97 -39.12 -13.98
CA ASN A 771 34.82 -40.32 -13.98
C ASN A 771 34.34 -41.42 -13.02
N GLY A 772 33.30 -41.16 -12.20
CA GLY A 772 32.79 -42.10 -11.20
C GLY A 772 33.66 -42.24 -9.93
N GLU A 773 34.58 -41.31 -9.69
CA GLU A 773 35.55 -41.32 -8.58
C GLU A 773 34.98 -40.81 -7.25
N VAL A 774 33.92 -39.99 -7.27
CA VAL A 774 33.28 -39.41 -6.07
C VAL A 774 31.80 -39.77 -6.00
N SER A 775 31.31 -39.90 -4.76
CA SER A 775 29.93 -40.26 -4.47
C SER A 775 28.95 -39.12 -4.78
N TYR A 776 27.68 -39.50 -4.93
CA TYR A 776 26.55 -38.59 -5.12
C TYR A 776 26.52 -37.44 -4.10
N ASN A 777 26.74 -37.76 -2.82
CA ASN A 777 26.67 -36.80 -1.73
C ASN A 777 27.84 -35.80 -1.75
N GLU A 778 29.04 -36.26 -2.11
CA GLU A 778 30.24 -35.42 -2.19
C GLU A 778 30.12 -34.39 -3.32
N PHE A 779 29.59 -34.80 -4.48
CA PHE A 779 29.33 -33.88 -5.59
C PHE A 779 28.27 -32.82 -5.23
N LEU A 780 27.19 -33.23 -4.57
CA LEU A 780 26.14 -32.31 -4.10
C LEU A 780 26.68 -31.32 -3.06
N GLN A 781 27.49 -31.79 -2.11
CA GLN A 781 28.12 -30.94 -1.10
C GLN A 781 29.09 -29.94 -1.72
N ALA A 782 29.85 -30.35 -2.75
CA ALA A 782 30.75 -29.46 -3.49
C ALA A 782 29.99 -28.35 -4.22
N ILE A 783 28.85 -28.67 -4.87
CA ILE A 783 28.00 -27.66 -5.52
C ILE A 783 27.46 -26.67 -4.49
N ARG A 784 26.84 -27.16 -3.40
CA ARG A 784 26.28 -26.30 -2.34
C ARG A 784 27.33 -25.39 -1.72
N SER A 785 28.46 -25.95 -1.31
CA SER A 785 29.57 -25.19 -0.71
C SER A 785 30.10 -24.13 -1.67
N THR A 786 30.21 -24.45 -2.97
CA THR A 786 30.66 -23.49 -3.98
C THR A 786 29.64 -22.37 -4.20
N THR A 787 28.36 -22.71 -4.32
CA THR A 787 27.29 -21.72 -4.49
C THR A 787 27.19 -20.80 -3.28
N ASP A 788 27.27 -21.33 -2.07
CA ASP A 788 27.26 -20.56 -0.83
C ASP A 788 28.48 -19.63 -0.73
N ILE A 789 29.69 -20.11 -1.06
CA ILE A 789 30.90 -19.27 -1.08
C ILE A 789 30.77 -18.15 -2.11
N LYS A 790 30.28 -18.43 -3.33
CA LYS A 790 30.09 -17.42 -4.37
C LYS A 790 29.03 -16.39 -3.98
N GLN A 791 27.93 -16.83 -3.37
CA GLN A 791 26.89 -15.93 -2.87
C GLN A 791 27.44 -15.00 -1.78
N ASN A 792 28.20 -15.55 -0.82
CA ASN A 792 28.80 -14.76 0.25
C ASN A 792 29.89 -13.80 -0.25
N TYR A 793 30.64 -14.17 -1.29
CA TYR A 793 31.58 -13.25 -1.96
C TYR A 793 30.86 -12.03 -2.54
N TRP A 794 29.76 -12.23 -3.28
CA TRP A 794 28.98 -11.12 -3.80
C TRP A 794 28.36 -10.27 -2.70
N LEU A 795 27.94 -10.90 -1.59
CA LEU A 795 27.46 -10.18 -0.40
C LEU A 795 28.59 -9.35 0.22
N ALA A 796 29.81 -9.86 0.30
CA ALA A 796 30.96 -9.14 0.82
C ALA A 796 31.31 -7.91 -0.02
N ILE A 797 31.23 -7.99 -1.36
CA ILE A 797 31.37 -6.81 -2.24
C ILE A 797 30.29 -5.79 -1.95
N LYS A 798 29.03 -6.23 -1.85
CA LYS A 798 27.90 -5.34 -1.57
C LYS A 798 28.09 -4.61 -0.23
N GLU A 799 28.41 -5.34 0.84
CA GLU A 799 28.65 -4.80 2.18
C GLU A 799 29.84 -3.83 2.20
N TYR A 800 30.93 -4.16 1.49
CA TYR A 800 32.08 -3.27 1.34
C TYR A 800 31.69 -1.96 0.64
N ASN A 801 30.99 -2.03 -0.50
CA ASN A 801 30.53 -0.84 -1.23
C ASN A 801 29.55 0.00 -0.40
N ASP A 802 28.60 -0.62 0.32
CA ASP A 802 27.66 0.08 1.21
C ASP A 802 28.38 0.80 2.37
N ALA A 803 29.43 0.20 2.92
CA ALA A 803 30.27 0.82 3.95
C ALA A 803 31.03 2.03 3.39
N VAL A 804 31.59 1.91 2.18
CA VAL A 804 32.26 3.02 1.48
C VAL A 804 31.29 4.18 1.24
N PHE A 805 30.08 3.91 0.72
CA PHE A 805 29.08 4.96 0.49
C PHE A 805 28.66 5.66 1.78
N THR A 806 28.49 4.90 2.86
CA THR A 806 28.12 5.46 4.17
C THR A 806 29.22 6.37 4.71
N LEU A 807 30.49 5.98 4.58
CA LEU A 807 31.62 6.82 4.98
C LEU A 807 31.78 8.06 4.09
N GLN A 808 31.57 7.96 2.78
CA GLN A 808 31.55 9.11 1.87
C GLN A 808 30.49 10.13 2.28
N TYR A 809 29.27 9.67 2.58
CA TYR A 809 28.18 10.50 3.07
C TYR A 809 28.55 11.23 4.36
N LEU A 810 29.08 10.50 5.36
CA LEU A 810 29.48 11.10 6.65
C LEU A 810 30.59 12.15 6.48
N GLN A 811 31.51 11.94 5.52
CA GLN A 811 32.57 12.89 5.16
C GLN A 811 32.08 14.07 4.29
N GLY A 812 30.81 14.12 3.90
CA GLY A 812 30.25 15.17 3.05
C GLY A 812 30.66 15.07 1.57
N LYS A 813 31.20 13.92 1.14
CA LYS A 813 31.56 13.64 -0.25
C LYS A 813 30.34 13.11 -1.02
N LYS A 814 30.26 13.46 -2.31
CA LYS A 814 29.15 13.08 -3.19
C LYS A 814 29.27 11.67 -3.72
#